data_AF-A0A0G2AQH6-F1
#
_entry.id   AF-A0A0G2AQH6-F1
#
_cell.length_a   1.000
_cell.length_b   1.000
_cell.length_c   1.000
_cell.angle_alpha   90.00
_cell.angle_beta   90.00
_cell.angle_gamma   90.00
#
_symmetry.space_group_name_H-M   'P 1'
#
loop_
_entity.id
_entity.type
_entity.pdbx_description
1 polymer ?
#
loop_
_entity_poly.entity_id
_entity_poly.type
_entity_poly.pdbx_seq_one_letter_code
_entity_poly.pdbx_strand_id
1 'polypeptide(L)'
;MTHSLTFGKKALIVLTTISMVVWTLGVAAFAVPSTASAAAMGSVVKSASLSALYYYGYDGQRYTFPNLKTYETWFSGFSGVMTISDSELAAIPLAGNVVYRPGSRFVKIQSDPKTYAVTPSGALRWIETEAVAVGLAGSAWNTMIDDVPEVFFVDYTVGSSLMTAAAYNGMMVSSGGNKYVVSGTAKRMVTAAGMSANGLQARFFVTPGSDLLASLSAGTDLSAADGSLNDPAQQGGASVSTPVAGGLSVSLASTTPAAATIADGASQVRFMDFNLMANGGDASVTSVTVAMAGLGVTGNIASLYLFDGNTRLTNARTVNSTTRNATFGGMTLSVKSGETRKITVVGDMTNGVTGGDTIQFQLAGVSSIASNATVSGSFPVSSNTMTTSATDVGLVTVDDTGALSNPSVGEMAKIANFRLTANSTEGFKLNRLRFEVDRASDHKNYELRQNNVKLGDGVVSGSYVDFNLATPFEVAQGNNREFDLWAKVGGENADIVKVRIEETTDLYAVGLKYGFGIRVTNNFGAAMATTCTGDGTNYDCTTVQAGQLTFAFNGPTTGDIAENQTGVVVWEGTMTAENLVEIRALEFDVNPTSATTSDLCTGACGTVSSTHNYQNWRLVDKATGSTISGPYDMTIDTTEASAATNGIGHIAMTDDFTLTAGQSLEVQVLMDVQDDATFTEITAGDVVIVRLDSDQTSARDANNDTMTVGTDIIPSSDLTGNSMTIRTASLSVSIASNPASATYVRGISNVDIAGFAFAAGTASDVTVSAVTIKGAMDADGGPSVAGDLTVQNSVSSCSIHDGSTGALIDGPESFGTGTAADITFSGFTWEIPAASTYRMVVRCNLANLAVTGASDSLYPDINEDDDITSVDGDGNSIVETTFGATISATNVVNENDGDTSVDAAGASIFQLIADAGTITTAVDGDSPNSTIVLSNSTGVTVSKFKFTSSNEAFTVDRLAVSNTSGSDVAVSSVELHYKNQAGEDKVATGFLTSNVYTFEGL
;
A
#
# COMPACT_ATOMS: atom_id res chain seq x y z
N MET A 1 -19.82 39.95 14.36
CA MET A 1 -20.97 39.92 15.30
C MET A 1 -21.71 38.62 15.01
N THR A 2 -22.03 37.74 15.96
CA THR A 2 -21.95 37.84 17.43
C THR A 2 -21.82 36.44 18.05
N HIS A 3 -21.08 36.35 19.16
CA HIS A 3 -21.24 35.51 20.35
C HIS A 3 -22.44 34.53 20.46
N SER A 4 -22.39 33.41 21.21
CA SER A 4 -21.30 32.63 21.85
C SER A 4 -21.90 31.47 22.69
N LEU A 5 -21.09 30.45 23.07
CA LEU A 5 -20.97 29.78 24.40
C LEU A 5 -22.26 29.55 25.27
N THR A 6 -22.46 28.44 26.01
CA THR A 6 -21.50 27.77 26.93
C THR A 6 -22.08 26.47 27.55
N PHE A 7 -21.27 25.79 28.38
CA PHE A 7 -21.56 24.74 29.42
C PHE A 7 -21.57 23.26 28.98
N GLY A 8 -20.76 22.35 29.56
CA GLY A 8 -19.47 22.53 30.27
C GLY A 8 -19.38 22.10 31.75
N LYS A 9 -18.46 21.15 32.04
CA LYS A 9 -17.77 20.85 33.32
C LYS A 9 -16.36 20.36 32.92
N LYS A 10 -15.20 20.88 33.39
CA LYS A 10 -14.68 21.17 34.75
C LYS A 10 -14.38 19.90 35.58
N ALA A 11 -13.21 19.73 36.22
CA ALA A 11 -11.94 20.50 36.20
C ALA A 11 -10.81 19.75 36.97
N LEU A 12 -9.70 20.49 37.21
CA LEU A 12 -8.61 20.30 38.19
C LEU A 12 -7.49 19.28 37.80
N ILE A 13 -6.20 19.54 38.07
CA ILE A 13 -5.51 20.73 38.62
C ILE A 13 -4.23 21.09 37.81
N VAL A 14 -3.45 22.10 38.22
CA VAL A 14 -2.53 22.89 37.37
C VAL A 14 -1.24 23.30 38.12
N LEU A 15 -0.08 23.23 37.45
CA LEU A 15 1.15 24.01 37.77
C LEU A 15 1.84 24.45 36.45
N THR A 16 1.38 25.56 35.86
CA THR A 16 2.07 26.88 35.81
C THR A 16 3.36 26.91 34.99
N THR A 17 3.45 27.47 33.77
CA THR A 17 3.00 28.78 33.23
C THR A 17 3.63 30.02 33.87
N ILE A 18 4.17 30.90 33.03
CA ILE A 18 3.75 32.31 32.86
C ILE A 18 4.44 32.88 31.61
N SER A 19 3.71 33.69 30.83
CA SER A 19 4.29 34.64 29.88
C SER A 19 3.32 35.80 29.69
N MET A 20 3.64 36.98 30.24
CA MET A 20 3.38 38.30 29.63
C MET A 20 3.77 39.49 30.53
N VAL A 21 4.30 40.53 29.89
CA VAL A 21 4.19 41.98 30.20
C VAL A 21 4.71 42.50 31.55
N VAL A 22 5.81 43.26 31.49
CA VAL A 22 5.83 44.74 31.67
C VAL A 22 7.04 45.31 30.89
N TRP A 23 6.96 46.58 30.49
CA TRP A 23 7.94 47.27 29.62
C TRP A 23 9.02 48.07 30.39
N THR A 24 10.00 48.57 29.64
CA THR A 24 11.00 49.61 29.99
C THR A 24 12.01 49.36 31.13
N LEU A 25 13.27 49.11 30.75
CA LEU A 25 14.48 49.92 31.04
C LEU A 25 15.74 49.02 31.02
N GLY A 26 16.63 49.22 30.04
CA GLY A 26 17.89 48.48 29.93
C GLY A 26 18.42 48.37 28.51
N VAL A 27 19.19 49.35 28.05
CA VAL A 27 19.85 49.31 26.73
C VAL A 27 21.09 48.41 26.82
N ALA A 28 21.00 47.21 26.24
CA ALA A 28 22.14 46.36 25.94
C ALA A 28 21.83 45.46 24.74
N ALA A 29 21.97 46.01 23.52
CA ALA A 29 21.87 45.22 22.30
C ALA A 29 23.14 44.37 22.10
N PHE A 30 23.28 43.31 22.88
CA PHE A 30 24.13 42.19 22.48
C PHE A 30 23.37 41.41 21.41
N ALA A 31 23.66 41.75 20.15
CA ALA A 31 23.37 40.85 19.04
C ALA A 31 23.97 39.48 19.37
N VAL A 32 23.20 38.41 19.13
CA VAL A 32 23.81 37.08 19.03
C VAL A 32 24.87 37.19 17.94
N PRO A 33 26.16 36.94 18.22
CA PRO A 33 27.15 36.97 17.17
C PRO A 33 26.78 35.89 16.16
N SER A 34 26.45 36.33 14.94
CA SER A 34 26.44 35.46 13.76
C SER A 34 27.71 34.61 13.80
N THR A 35 27.58 33.28 13.71
CA THR A 35 28.65 32.31 13.99
C THR A 35 29.96 32.73 13.35
N ALA A 36 30.81 33.37 14.14
CA ALA A 36 31.98 34.08 13.65
C ALA A 36 32.98 33.03 13.16
N SER A 37 33.42 33.16 11.91
CA SER A 37 34.36 32.22 11.32
C SER A 37 35.74 32.47 11.92
N ALA A 38 35.97 31.90 13.09
CA ALA A 38 37.25 31.98 13.79
C ALA A 38 38.35 31.52 12.84
N ALA A 39 39.20 32.47 12.43
CA ALA A 39 40.24 32.22 11.44
C ALA A 39 41.10 31.03 11.86
N ALA A 40 41.39 30.12 10.93
CA ALA A 40 42.25 28.98 11.25
C ALA A 40 43.69 29.47 11.52
N MET A 41 44.35 28.93 12.53
CA MET A 41 45.80 29.09 12.69
C MET A 41 46.49 28.52 11.44
N GLY A 42 47.49 29.23 10.94
CA GLY A 42 48.10 28.99 9.63
C GLY A 42 47.50 29.80 8.47
N SER A 43 46.42 30.56 8.68
CA SER A 43 45.83 31.43 7.65
C SER A 43 46.49 32.81 7.55
N VAL A 44 46.31 33.48 6.41
CA VAL A 44 46.57 34.92 6.29
C VAL A 44 45.24 35.66 6.41
N VAL A 45 45.17 36.61 7.34
CA VAL A 45 43.99 37.40 7.66
C VAL A 45 44.21 38.88 7.36
N LYS A 46 43.11 39.58 7.07
CA LYS A 46 43.00 41.04 7.05
C LYS A 46 41.72 41.48 7.75
N SER A 47 41.69 42.72 8.21
CA SER A 47 40.45 43.37 8.66
C SER A 47 39.64 43.88 7.45
N ALA A 48 38.35 44.17 7.63
CA ALA A 48 37.55 44.78 6.58
C ALA A 48 37.95 46.26 6.32
N SER A 49 38.38 46.99 7.35
CA SER A 49 38.79 48.40 7.26
C SER A 49 40.27 48.64 6.94
N LEU A 50 41.13 47.61 7.10
CA LEU A 50 42.58 47.71 6.91
C LEU A 50 43.08 46.97 5.66
N SER A 51 44.08 47.56 5.00
CA SER A 51 44.81 46.95 3.88
C SER A 51 46.03 46.11 4.30
N ALA A 52 46.43 46.17 5.58
CA ALA A 52 47.51 45.38 6.12
C ALA A 52 47.14 43.88 6.19
N LEU A 53 48.09 43.02 5.81
CA LEU A 53 47.96 41.57 5.92
C LEU A 53 48.70 41.07 7.15
N TYR A 54 48.11 40.09 7.83
CA TYR A 54 48.69 39.43 8.98
C TYR A 54 48.66 37.91 8.79
N TYR A 55 49.75 37.21 9.10
CA TYR A 55 49.73 35.76 9.28
C TYR A 55 49.24 35.45 10.70
N TYR A 56 48.26 34.55 10.84
CA TYR A 56 47.80 34.05 12.15
C TYR A 56 48.57 32.77 12.48
N GLY A 57 49.52 32.86 13.40
CA GLY A 57 50.44 31.78 13.75
C GLY A 57 49.82 30.68 14.60
N TYR A 58 50.49 29.51 14.59
CA TYR A 58 50.14 28.37 15.45
C TYR A 58 50.43 28.60 16.95
N ASP A 59 51.06 29.72 17.29
CA ASP A 59 51.21 30.23 18.66
C ASP A 59 49.98 31.04 19.14
N GLY A 60 48.98 31.25 18.28
CA GLY A 60 47.80 32.06 18.56
C GLY A 60 48.05 33.57 18.46
N GLN A 61 49.12 34.01 17.80
CA GLN A 61 49.43 35.42 17.60
C GLN A 61 49.42 35.82 16.12
N ARG A 62 49.27 37.12 15.85
CA ARG A 62 49.31 37.70 14.50
C ARG A 62 50.67 38.33 14.20
N TYR A 63 51.19 38.09 13.01
CA TYR A 63 52.47 38.62 12.50
C TYR A 63 52.23 39.45 11.25
N THR A 64 52.69 40.70 11.21
CA THR A 64 52.42 41.64 10.10
C THR A 64 53.32 41.34 8.90
N PHE A 65 52.79 41.38 7.67
CA PHE A 65 53.63 41.44 6.47
C PHE A 65 54.12 42.89 6.25
N PRO A 66 55.43 43.20 6.34
CA PRO A 66 55.90 44.60 6.33
C PRO A 66 55.75 45.30 4.98
N ASN A 67 55.72 44.53 3.89
CA ASN A 67 55.52 45.01 2.52
C ASN A 67 55.09 43.86 1.60
N LEU A 68 54.64 44.21 0.39
CA LEU A 68 54.18 43.25 -0.62
C LEU A 68 55.24 42.23 -1.04
N LYS A 69 56.51 42.64 -1.21
CA LYS A 69 57.58 41.72 -1.65
C LYS A 69 57.81 40.62 -0.63
N THR A 70 57.81 40.95 0.67
CA THR A 70 57.91 39.96 1.74
C THR A 70 56.76 38.94 1.67
N TYR A 71 55.51 39.40 1.52
CA TYR A 71 54.34 38.53 1.34
C TYR A 71 54.47 37.63 0.10
N GLU A 72 54.90 38.20 -1.03
CA GLU A 72 55.14 37.49 -2.29
C GLU A 72 56.19 36.37 -2.21
N THR A 73 57.11 36.41 -1.23
CA THR A 73 58.03 35.28 -1.00
C THR A 73 57.36 34.07 -0.36
N TRP A 74 56.26 34.28 0.37
CA TRP A 74 55.50 33.21 1.03
C TRP A 74 54.32 32.72 0.18
N PHE A 75 53.59 33.64 -0.47
CA PHE A 75 52.35 33.37 -1.21
C PHE A 75 52.41 33.89 -2.65
N SER A 76 51.75 33.20 -3.58
CA SER A 76 51.73 33.54 -5.01
C SER A 76 50.62 34.54 -5.40
N GLY A 77 49.67 34.82 -4.50
CA GLY A 77 48.55 35.73 -4.72
C GLY A 77 47.55 35.72 -3.56
N PHE A 78 46.64 36.68 -3.55
CA PHE A 78 45.77 36.98 -2.40
C PHE A 78 44.55 36.06 -2.23
N SER A 79 44.38 35.00 -3.04
CA SER A 79 43.21 34.12 -2.98
C SER A 79 43.07 33.35 -1.65
N GLY A 80 44.17 33.16 -0.93
CA GLY A 80 44.19 32.57 0.42
C GLY A 80 44.05 33.59 1.57
N VAL A 81 43.71 34.84 1.29
CA VAL A 81 43.57 35.90 2.32
C VAL A 81 42.13 35.98 2.83
N MET A 82 41.93 35.58 4.07
CA MET A 82 40.65 35.65 4.77
C MET A 82 40.38 37.08 5.27
N THR A 83 39.15 37.58 5.13
CA THR A 83 38.74 38.85 5.74
C THR A 83 37.92 38.56 7.01
N ILE A 84 38.36 39.10 8.14
CA ILE A 84 37.70 38.99 9.45
C ILE A 84 37.28 40.39 9.95
N SER A 85 36.45 40.44 10.99
CA SER A 85 36.07 41.71 11.60
C SER A 85 37.25 42.38 12.32
N ASP A 86 37.18 43.71 12.43
CA ASP A 86 38.16 44.51 13.16
C ASP A 86 38.26 44.07 14.64
N SER A 87 37.14 43.62 15.23
CA SER A 87 37.06 43.05 16.58
C SER A 87 37.77 41.70 16.72
N GLU A 88 37.61 40.78 15.76
CA GLU A 88 38.32 39.50 15.76
C GLU A 88 39.83 39.70 15.57
N LEU A 89 40.21 40.55 14.62
CA LEU A 89 41.63 40.86 14.40
C LEU A 89 42.25 41.50 15.65
N ALA A 90 41.55 42.43 16.29
CA ALA A 90 42.02 43.11 17.49
C ALA A 90 42.22 42.15 18.69
N ALA A 91 41.42 41.08 18.78
CA ALA A 91 41.52 40.08 19.85
C ALA A 91 42.77 39.19 19.76
N ILE A 92 43.35 39.02 18.56
CA ILE A 92 44.57 38.22 18.34
C ILE A 92 45.82 39.06 18.69
N PRO A 93 46.68 38.68 19.65
CA PRO A 93 47.86 39.45 20.03
C PRO A 93 48.85 39.67 18.87
N LEU A 94 49.45 40.86 18.75
CA LEU A 94 50.44 41.17 17.72
C LEU A 94 51.86 40.82 18.21
N ALA A 95 52.50 39.84 17.56
CA ALA A 95 53.81 39.33 17.96
C ALA A 95 55.01 40.03 17.31
N GLY A 96 54.86 40.48 16.05
CA GLY A 96 55.96 41.08 15.30
C GLY A 96 55.72 41.12 13.78
N ASN A 97 56.81 41.08 13.03
CA ASN A 97 56.84 41.13 11.57
C ASN A 97 57.22 39.77 10.96
N VAL A 98 56.62 39.45 9.81
CA VAL A 98 57.09 38.36 8.94
C VAL A 98 58.30 38.85 8.14
N VAL A 99 59.37 38.07 8.14
CA VAL A 99 60.56 38.29 7.30
C VAL A 99 60.46 37.53 5.97
N TYR A 100 61.34 37.86 5.02
CA TYR A 100 61.44 37.15 3.73
C TYR A 100 61.59 35.62 3.93
N ARG A 101 60.95 34.83 3.05
CA ARG A 101 61.10 33.37 3.05
C ARG A 101 62.58 32.99 2.85
N PRO A 102 63.16 32.09 3.68
CA PRO A 102 64.52 31.61 3.51
C PRO A 102 64.81 31.13 2.07
N GLY A 103 65.99 31.46 1.56
CA GLY A 103 66.46 31.07 0.23
C GLY A 103 65.69 31.64 -0.98
N SER A 104 64.65 32.46 -0.79
CA SER A 104 63.80 32.93 -1.89
C SER A 104 64.36 34.12 -2.69
N ARG A 105 65.06 35.02 -1.99
CA ARG A 105 65.68 36.24 -2.51
C ARG A 105 66.94 36.54 -1.70
N PHE A 106 67.82 37.34 -2.27
CA PHE A 106 68.84 38.06 -1.50
C PHE A 106 68.27 39.42 -1.07
N VAL A 107 68.73 39.95 0.06
CA VAL A 107 68.30 41.25 0.59
C VAL A 107 69.47 42.18 0.86
N LYS A 108 69.21 43.49 0.81
CA LYS A 108 70.13 44.56 1.24
C LYS A 108 69.36 45.72 1.84
N ILE A 109 70.06 46.71 2.38
CA ILE A 109 69.52 48.04 2.72
C ILE A 109 70.12 49.10 1.78
N GLN A 110 69.53 50.29 1.73
CA GLN A 110 70.01 51.34 0.81
C GLN A 110 71.27 52.08 1.31
N SER A 111 71.56 52.03 2.61
CA SER A 111 72.73 52.67 3.24
C SER A 111 73.99 51.80 3.29
N ASP A 112 73.88 50.50 3.02
CA ASP A 112 75.00 49.56 3.06
C ASP A 112 74.96 48.64 1.81
N PRO A 113 75.98 48.66 0.92
CA PRO A 113 75.97 47.88 -0.31
C PRO A 113 76.07 46.35 -0.11
N LYS A 114 76.21 45.87 1.13
CA LYS A 114 76.23 44.43 1.44
C LYS A 114 74.94 43.74 1.03
N THR A 115 75.09 42.65 0.27
CA THR A 115 73.99 41.76 -0.12
C THR A 115 74.00 40.51 0.76
N TYR A 116 72.84 40.08 1.24
CA TYR A 116 72.71 39.00 2.20
C TYR A 116 71.80 37.88 1.68
N ALA A 117 72.18 36.62 1.93
CA ALA A 117 71.29 35.48 1.79
C ALA A 117 70.40 35.35 3.04
N VAL A 118 69.09 35.14 2.83
CA VAL A 118 68.12 34.92 3.92
C VAL A 118 68.07 33.44 4.27
N THR A 119 68.19 33.13 5.56
CA THR A 119 68.14 31.77 6.13
C THR A 119 67.06 31.68 7.22
N PRO A 120 66.68 30.48 7.71
CA PRO A 120 65.60 30.34 8.68
C PRO A 120 65.76 31.18 9.96
N SER A 121 64.61 31.50 10.58
CA SER A 121 64.49 32.36 11.76
C SER A 121 65.07 33.77 11.55
N GLY A 122 64.95 34.31 10.33
CA GLY A 122 65.38 35.67 9.99
C GLY A 122 66.89 35.91 10.02
N ALA A 123 67.70 34.86 10.02
CA ALA A 123 69.16 35.00 10.03
C ALA A 123 69.70 35.34 8.62
N LEU A 124 70.55 36.37 8.53
CA LEU A 124 71.16 36.87 7.31
C LEU A 124 72.63 36.47 7.20
N ARG A 125 73.07 36.00 6.03
CA ARG A 125 74.48 35.70 5.76
C ARG A 125 75.03 36.62 4.67
N TRP A 126 75.99 37.47 5.02
CA TRP A 126 76.60 38.42 4.08
C TRP A 126 77.34 37.68 2.94
N ILE A 127 77.02 38.00 1.69
CA ILE A 127 77.72 37.51 0.51
C ILE A 127 78.87 38.49 0.21
N GLU A 128 80.11 38.10 0.49
CA GLU A 128 81.25 39.04 0.54
C GLU A 128 81.76 39.49 -0.83
N THR A 129 81.51 38.72 -1.89
CA THR A 129 81.97 39.04 -3.26
C THR A 129 80.96 38.63 -4.34
N GLU A 130 81.03 39.31 -5.48
CA GLU A 130 80.28 38.95 -6.70
C GLU A 130 80.56 37.52 -7.16
N ALA A 131 81.80 37.03 -7.05
CA ALA A 131 82.14 35.66 -7.41
C ALA A 131 81.38 34.61 -6.56
N VAL A 132 81.14 34.90 -5.28
CA VAL A 132 80.28 34.07 -4.43
C VAL A 132 78.82 34.19 -4.86
N ALA A 133 78.33 35.38 -5.17
CA ALA A 133 76.95 35.58 -5.59
C ALA A 133 76.62 34.86 -6.92
N VAL A 134 77.51 34.95 -7.91
CA VAL A 134 77.44 34.20 -9.19
C VAL A 134 77.52 32.69 -8.93
N GLY A 135 78.39 32.25 -8.01
CA GLY A 135 78.47 30.84 -7.63
C GLY A 135 77.17 30.31 -7.01
N LEU A 136 76.53 31.09 -6.13
CA LEU A 136 75.28 30.74 -5.45
C LEU A 136 74.05 30.75 -6.37
N ALA A 137 73.91 31.75 -7.23
CA ALA A 137 72.66 32.06 -7.93
C ALA A 137 72.78 32.18 -9.46
N GLY A 138 73.96 31.90 -10.02
CA GLY A 138 74.24 32.04 -11.45
C GLY A 138 74.45 33.49 -11.88
N SER A 139 74.60 33.70 -13.20
CA SER A 139 74.87 35.02 -13.78
C SER A 139 73.75 36.05 -13.56
N ALA A 140 72.54 35.63 -13.20
CA ALA A 140 71.39 36.49 -12.93
C ALA A 140 71.25 36.89 -11.43
N TRP A 141 72.23 36.59 -10.57
CA TRP A 141 72.19 36.86 -9.12
C TRP A 141 71.76 38.29 -8.75
N ASN A 142 72.18 39.28 -9.55
CA ASN A 142 71.87 40.70 -9.35
C ASN A 142 70.38 41.03 -9.51
N THR A 143 69.62 40.21 -10.25
CA THR A 143 68.15 40.31 -10.38
C THR A 143 67.39 39.69 -9.21
N MET A 144 68.10 38.99 -8.31
CA MET A 144 67.52 38.28 -7.16
C MET A 144 67.59 39.09 -5.86
N ILE A 145 68.13 40.32 -5.90
CA ILE A 145 68.30 41.19 -4.74
C ILE A 145 67.08 42.11 -4.58
N ASP A 146 66.52 42.17 -3.37
CA ASP A 146 65.52 43.16 -2.99
C ASP A 146 66.06 44.13 -1.92
N ASP A 147 65.70 45.41 -2.05
CA ASP A 147 65.86 46.41 -0.98
C ASP A 147 64.83 46.15 0.14
N VAL A 148 65.32 45.95 1.36
CA VAL A 148 64.53 45.95 2.61
C VAL A 148 64.65 47.35 3.25
N PRO A 149 63.54 48.02 3.60
CA PRO A 149 63.60 49.27 4.35
C PRO A 149 64.29 49.10 5.71
N GLU A 150 65.13 50.06 6.11
CA GLU A 150 65.97 49.97 7.33
C GLU A 150 65.15 49.69 8.60
N VAL A 151 63.94 50.25 8.68
CA VAL A 151 62.97 50.03 9.78
C VAL A 151 62.50 48.58 9.93
N PHE A 152 62.66 47.75 8.90
CA PHE A 152 62.37 46.31 8.92
C PHE A 152 63.64 45.44 8.85
N PHE A 153 64.83 46.05 8.71
CA PHE A 153 66.09 45.31 8.79
C PHE A 153 66.42 44.89 10.24
N VAL A 154 65.82 45.57 11.23
CA VAL A 154 65.92 45.19 12.65
C VAL A 154 65.19 43.90 13.00
N ASP A 155 64.29 43.42 12.13
CA ASP A 155 63.63 42.11 12.26
C ASP A 155 64.56 40.93 11.91
N TYR A 156 65.79 41.21 11.45
CA TYR A 156 66.77 40.22 10.99
C TYR A 156 68.01 40.19 11.90
N THR A 157 68.62 39.00 12.02
CA THR A 157 69.89 38.81 12.75
C THR A 157 71.04 38.51 11.77
N VAL A 158 72.09 39.35 11.75
CA VAL A 158 73.27 39.08 10.90
C VAL A 158 74.12 37.98 11.53
N GLY A 159 74.21 36.84 10.82
CA GLY A 159 75.06 35.70 11.15
C GLY A 159 76.38 35.68 10.37
N SER A 160 76.99 34.50 10.27
CA SER A 160 78.29 34.34 9.60
C SER A 160 78.21 34.53 8.08
N SER A 161 79.20 35.20 7.49
CA SER A 161 79.31 35.43 6.05
C SER A 161 79.35 34.15 5.21
N LEU A 162 79.05 34.31 3.92
CA LEU A 162 79.35 33.39 2.83
C LEU A 162 80.60 33.90 2.10
N MET A 163 81.77 33.45 2.58
CA MET A 163 83.09 33.72 1.97
C MET A 163 83.36 32.87 0.72
N THR A 164 82.61 31.79 0.54
CA THR A 164 82.67 30.88 -0.62
C THR A 164 81.25 30.55 -1.09
N ALA A 165 81.11 30.19 -2.37
CA ALA A 165 79.85 29.67 -2.88
C ALA A 165 79.62 28.26 -2.33
N ALA A 166 78.75 28.16 -1.32
CA ALA A 166 78.39 26.91 -0.66
C ALA A 166 76.89 26.93 -0.33
N ALA A 167 76.25 25.78 -0.41
CA ALA A 167 74.85 25.63 -0.03
C ALA A 167 74.62 26.05 1.44
N TYR A 168 73.51 26.74 1.70
CA TYR A 168 73.14 27.25 3.01
C TYR A 168 71.72 26.82 3.40
N ASN A 169 71.43 26.76 4.71
CA ASN A 169 70.13 26.32 5.20
C ASN A 169 68.99 27.20 4.67
N GLY A 170 67.94 26.58 4.12
CA GLY A 170 66.82 27.23 3.43
C GLY A 170 67.02 27.50 1.94
N MET A 171 68.22 27.31 1.37
CA MET A 171 68.49 27.58 -0.05
C MET A 171 67.63 26.70 -0.99
N MET A 172 67.04 27.31 -2.01
CA MET A 172 66.19 26.65 -3.01
C MET A 172 66.96 26.49 -4.32
N VAL A 173 67.26 25.24 -4.71
CA VAL A 173 68.19 24.94 -5.82
C VAL A 173 67.50 24.09 -6.89
N SER A 174 67.62 24.48 -8.15
CA SER A 174 67.32 23.64 -9.30
C SER A 174 68.62 22.99 -9.82
N SER A 175 68.65 21.66 -9.90
CA SER A 175 69.80 20.90 -10.40
C SER A 175 69.34 19.61 -11.08
N GLY A 176 69.92 19.26 -12.24
CA GLY A 176 69.56 18.06 -13.01
C GLY A 176 68.09 18.00 -13.46
N GLY A 177 67.42 19.15 -13.58
CA GLY A 177 65.96 19.23 -13.83
C GLY A 177 65.10 19.14 -12.56
N ASN A 178 65.62 18.54 -11.50
CA ASN A 178 64.96 18.45 -10.19
C ASN A 178 65.09 19.75 -9.39
N LYS A 179 64.29 19.84 -8.32
CA LYS A 179 64.27 20.96 -7.37
C LYS A 179 64.53 20.45 -5.96
N TYR A 180 65.33 21.19 -5.20
CA TYR A 180 65.80 20.82 -3.88
C TYR A 180 65.68 21.99 -2.90
N VAL A 181 65.34 21.69 -1.65
CA VAL A 181 65.54 22.59 -0.51
C VAL A 181 66.69 22.04 0.33
N VAL A 182 67.57 22.94 0.78
CA VAL A 182 68.67 22.61 1.69
C VAL A 182 68.17 22.73 3.13
N SER A 183 68.18 21.62 3.88
CA SER A 183 67.80 21.56 5.29
C SER A 183 68.99 21.09 6.12
N GLY A 184 69.63 22.01 6.84
CA GLY A 184 70.87 21.73 7.56
C GLY A 184 72.00 21.30 6.63
N THR A 185 72.47 20.05 6.79
CA THR A 185 73.50 19.42 5.95
C THR A 185 72.95 18.52 4.83
N ALA A 186 71.62 18.47 4.67
CA ALA A 186 70.94 17.60 3.71
C ALA A 186 70.26 18.38 2.57
N LYS A 187 70.20 17.77 1.39
CA LYS A 187 69.35 18.18 0.26
C LYS A 187 68.10 17.30 0.23
N ARG A 188 66.92 17.92 0.12
CA ARG A 188 65.62 17.22 0.08
C ARG A 188 64.96 17.53 -1.26
N MET A 189 64.59 16.52 -2.04
CA MET A 189 63.95 16.74 -3.35
C MET A 189 62.52 17.22 -3.14
N VAL A 190 62.07 18.20 -3.92
CA VAL A 190 60.71 18.76 -3.84
C VAL A 190 59.86 18.14 -4.93
N THR A 191 58.87 17.33 -4.56
CA THR A 191 57.88 16.81 -5.52
C THR A 191 56.84 17.88 -5.87
N ALA A 192 56.01 17.65 -6.90
CA ALA A 192 54.90 18.56 -7.21
C ALA A 192 53.92 18.74 -6.03
N ALA A 193 53.65 17.67 -5.27
CA ALA A 193 52.81 17.72 -4.08
C ALA A 193 53.48 18.52 -2.95
N GLY A 194 54.77 18.29 -2.67
CA GLY A 194 55.51 19.06 -1.67
C GLY A 194 55.73 20.52 -2.07
N MET A 195 55.78 20.85 -3.36
CA MET A 195 55.83 22.24 -3.84
C MET A 195 54.55 22.98 -3.45
N SER A 196 53.39 22.39 -3.76
CA SER A 196 52.08 22.95 -3.42
C SER A 196 51.87 23.04 -1.90
N ALA A 197 52.07 21.93 -1.18
CA ALA A 197 51.80 21.82 0.25
C ALA A 197 52.68 22.70 1.17
N ASN A 198 53.76 23.28 0.62
CA ASN A 198 54.64 24.21 1.34
C ASN A 198 54.61 25.65 0.80
N GLY A 199 53.76 25.95 -0.19
CA GLY A 199 53.73 27.26 -0.86
C GLY A 199 55.04 27.63 -1.56
N LEU A 200 55.83 26.63 -1.97
CA LEU A 200 57.13 26.84 -2.63
C LEU A 200 56.89 27.28 -4.08
N GLN A 201 57.43 28.43 -4.46
CA GLN A 201 57.20 28.99 -5.79
C GLN A 201 58.38 28.71 -6.71
N ALA A 202 58.12 28.13 -7.89
CA ALA A 202 59.17 27.75 -8.85
C ALA A 202 60.11 28.91 -9.25
N ARG A 203 59.63 30.17 -9.19
CA ARG A 203 60.39 31.39 -9.47
C ARG A 203 61.56 31.69 -8.51
N PHE A 204 61.64 30.99 -7.38
CA PHE A 204 62.68 31.20 -6.36
C PHE A 204 63.78 30.11 -6.33
N PHE A 205 63.66 29.06 -7.17
CA PHE A 205 64.69 28.03 -7.25
C PHE A 205 65.83 28.49 -8.17
N VAL A 206 66.99 28.79 -7.59
CA VAL A 206 68.17 29.27 -8.34
C VAL A 206 68.89 28.13 -9.02
N THR A 207 69.64 28.43 -10.10
CA THR A 207 70.57 27.50 -10.75
C THR A 207 72.00 27.97 -10.45
N PRO A 208 72.72 27.37 -9.49
CA PRO A 208 74.06 27.77 -9.12
C PRO A 208 75.09 27.60 -10.25
N GLY A 209 76.21 28.30 -10.16
CA GLY A 209 77.30 28.22 -11.16
C GLY A 209 78.14 26.93 -11.10
N SER A 210 77.95 26.12 -10.05
CA SER A 210 78.62 24.84 -9.81
C SER A 210 77.70 23.93 -8.98
N ASP A 211 77.95 22.61 -8.91
CA ASP A 211 77.10 21.72 -8.11
C ASP A 211 77.32 21.87 -6.60
N LEU A 212 76.63 22.85 -6.02
CA LEU A 212 76.60 23.10 -4.57
C LEU A 212 75.89 21.99 -3.77
N LEU A 213 75.21 21.06 -4.44
CA LEU A 213 74.50 19.95 -3.81
C LEU A 213 75.38 18.68 -3.70
N ALA A 214 76.55 18.65 -4.34
CA ALA A 214 77.45 17.48 -4.34
C ALA A 214 77.91 17.05 -2.93
N SER A 215 78.09 18.00 -2.01
CA SER A 215 78.58 17.77 -0.64
C SER A 215 77.50 17.54 0.42
N LEU A 216 76.21 17.65 0.05
CA LEU A 216 75.09 17.45 0.96
C LEU A 216 74.57 16.01 0.91
N SER A 217 74.23 15.46 2.07
CA SER A 217 73.56 14.15 2.16
C SER A 217 72.15 14.21 1.56
N ALA A 218 71.65 13.08 1.05
CA ALA A 218 70.23 12.99 0.71
C ALA A 218 69.40 12.94 2.00
N GLY A 219 68.47 13.89 2.16
CA GLY A 219 67.45 13.88 3.21
C GLY A 219 66.10 13.44 2.64
N THR A 220 65.13 13.15 3.51
CA THR A 220 63.78 12.74 3.11
C THR A 220 63.12 13.76 2.19
N ASP A 221 62.62 13.29 1.06
CA ASP A 221 61.96 14.12 0.05
C ASP A 221 60.75 14.88 0.61
N LEU A 222 60.58 16.11 0.13
CA LEU A 222 59.45 16.96 0.40
C LEU A 222 58.30 16.55 -0.53
N SER A 223 57.48 15.63 -0.03
CA SER A 223 56.26 15.14 -0.69
C SER A 223 54.96 15.68 -0.09
N ALA A 224 55.01 16.22 1.12
CA ALA A 224 53.88 16.75 1.89
C ALA A 224 54.25 18.10 2.56
N ALA A 225 53.32 18.66 3.34
CA ALA A 225 53.55 19.86 4.15
C ALA A 225 54.63 19.63 5.23
N ASP A 226 55.47 20.63 5.45
CA ASP A 226 56.57 20.65 6.41
C ASP A 226 56.55 21.97 7.19
N GLY A 227 56.36 21.88 8.51
CA GLY A 227 56.24 23.03 9.40
C GLY A 227 57.45 23.97 9.38
N SER A 228 58.64 23.48 9.04
CA SER A 228 59.83 24.31 8.92
C SER A 228 59.87 25.14 7.63
N LEU A 229 58.99 24.86 6.67
CA LEU A 229 58.94 25.48 5.35
C LEU A 229 57.61 26.15 5.00
N ASN A 230 56.51 25.88 5.72
CA ASN A 230 55.19 26.46 5.43
C ASN A 230 54.68 27.48 6.49
N ASP A 231 55.52 27.81 7.47
CA ASP A 231 55.25 28.77 8.56
C ASP A 231 55.97 30.13 8.33
N PRO A 232 55.26 31.19 7.90
CA PRO A 232 55.78 32.55 7.81
C PRO A 232 56.33 33.16 9.11
N ALA A 233 55.83 32.74 10.28
CA ALA A 233 56.36 33.19 11.58
C ALA A 233 57.68 32.48 11.95
N GLN A 234 58.02 31.37 11.25
CA GLN A 234 59.25 30.60 11.42
C GLN A 234 59.52 30.14 12.86
N GLN A 235 58.44 29.85 13.61
CA GLN A 235 58.48 29.22 14.94
C GLN A 235 58.68 27.70 14.86
N GLY A 236 58.85 27.17 13.64
CA GLY A 236 59.10 25.76 13.36
C GLY A 236 57.85 24.96 13.00
N GLY A 237 56.68 25.62 12.85
CA GLY A 237 55.41 25.07 12.37
C GLY A 237 54.96 23.78 13.05
N ALA A 238 53.97 23.88 13.96
CA ALA A 238 53.51 22.75 14.76
C ALA A 238 53.30 21.46 13.94
N SER A 239 54.12 20.44 14.20
CA SER A 239 53.91 19.07 13.70
C SER A 239 52.47 18.67 13.99
N VAL A 240 51.72 18.26 12.96
CA VAL A 240 50.32 17.86 13.11
C VAL A 240 50.22 16.48 13.77
N SER A 241 50.50 16.43 15.07
CA SER A 241 49.72 15.57 15.95
C SER A 241 48.30 16.11 15.91
N THR A 242 47.37 15.33 15.34
CA THR A 242 45.94 15.65 15.34
C THR A 242 45.48 16.06 16.74
N PRO A 243 44.59 17.05 16.89
CA PRO A 243 44.05 17.40 18.20
C PRO A 243 43.41 16.17 18.84
N VAL A 244 43.83 15.83 20.05
CA VAL A 244 43.23 14.77 20.87
C VAL A 244 41.87 15.28 21.36
N ALA A 245 40.87 15.13 20.49
CA ALA A 245 39.48 15.38 20.81
C ALA A 245 38.92 14.20 21.61
N GLY A 246 38.23 14.48 22.70
CA GLY A 246 37.64 13.45 23.56
C GLY A 246 38.53 13.04 24.75
N GLY A 247 37.89 12.94 25.91
CA GLY A 247 38.22 11.90 26.88
C GLY A 247 37.24 10.74 26.71
N LEU A 248 37.68 9.52 26.98
CA LEU A 248 36.87 8.30 26.87
C LEU A 248 37.06 7.45 28.12
N SER A 249 36.00 7.24 28.90
CA SER A 249 36.04 6.39 30.11
C SER A 249 35.42 5.03 29.86
N VAL A 250 36.09 3.98 30.34
CA VAL A 250 35.73 2.57 30.19
C VAL A 250 35.38 1.96 31.54
N SER A 251 34.26 1.23 31.62
CA SER A 251 33.86 0.47 32.82
C SER A 251 33.19 -0.85 32.45
N LEU A 252 33.08 -1.77 33.41
CA LEU A 252 32.15 -2.89 33.28
C LEU A 252 30.72 -2.34 33.31
N ALA A 253 29.81 -2.93 32.53
CA ALA A 253 28.39 -2.60 32.58
C ALA A 253 27.65 -3.57 33.50
N SER A 254 26.63 -3.06 34.22
CA SER A 254 25.83 -3.82 35.18
C SER A 254 24.99 -4.96 34.56
N THR A 255 24.83 -4.98 33.23
CA THR A 255 24.17 -6.08 32.50
C THR A 255 25.13 -7.17 32.04
N THR A 256 26.40 -7.16 32.47
CA THR A 256 27.34 -8.27 32.27
C THR A 256 26.72 -9.57 32.79
N PRO A 257 26.66 -10.64 31.97
CA PRO A 257 26.09 -11.92 32.38
C PRO A 257 26.72 -12.48 33.68
N ALA A 258 25.88 -13.05 34.53
CA ALA A 258 26.30 -13.73 35.76
C ALA A 258 27.07 -15.02 35.44
N ALA A 259 27.91 -15.48 36.38
CA ALA A 259 28.65 -16.74 36.26
C ALA A 259 27.70 -17.92 36.00
N ALA A 260 27.93 -18.65 34.91
CA ALA A 260 27.07 -19.72 34.43
C ALA A 260 27.89 -20.89 33.84
N THR A 261 27.25 -22.05 33.72
CA THR A 261 27.78 -23.17 32.94
C THR A 261 27.35 -23.01 31.48
N ILE A 262 28.28 -23.11 30.54
CA ILE A 262 28.06 -22.96 29.10
C ILE A 262 28.13 -24.33 28.43
N ALA A 263 27.14 -24.63 27.59
CA ALA A 263 27.00 -25.89 26.88
C ALA A 263 27.99 -26.04 25.70
N ASP A 264 28.13 -27.26 25.19
CA ASP A 264 29.02 -27.61 24.09
C ASP A 264 28.45 -27.13 22.75
N GLY A 265 29.27 -26.49 21.93
CA GLY A 265 28.82 -25.85 20.69
C GLY A 265 27.88 -24.64 20.85
N ALA A 266 27.60 -24.18 22.09
CA ALA A 266 26.71 -23.03 22.33
C ALA A 266 27.12 -21.79 21.50
N SER A 267 26.18 -21.27 20.71
CA SER A 267 26.41 -20.09 19.86
C SER A 267 26.00 -18.78 20.55
N GLN A 268 26.64 -17.70 20.13
CA GLN A 268 26.40 -16.31 20.55
C GLN A 268 26.31 -16.14 22.08
N VAL A 269 27.17 -16.86 22.80
CA VAL A 269 27.32 -16.79 24.26
C VAL A 269 27.85 -15.41 24.64
N ARG A 270 27.06 -14.67 25.44
CA ARG A 270 27.47 -13.37 25.97
C ARG A 270 28.37 -13.59 27.18
N PHE A 271 29.58 -13.02 27.14
CA PHE A 271 30.56 -13.14 28.24
C PHE A 271 30.70 -11.86 29.07
N MET A 272 30.65 -10.69 28.44
CA MET A 272 31.00 -9.42 29.06
C MET A 272 30.23 -8.27 28.42
N ASP A 273 29.68 -7.35 29.23
CA ASP A 273 29.19 -6.05 28.75
C ASP A 273 30.13 -4.96 29.30
N PHE A 274 30.65 -4.06 28.46
CA PHE A 274 31.44 -2.91 28.91
C PHE A 274 30.92 -1.59 28.32
N ASN A 275 31.00 -0.54 29.13
CA ASN A 275 30.59 0.81 28.75
C ASN A 275 31.77 1.59 28.18
N LEU A 276 31.49 2.38 27.15
CA LEU A 276 32.36 3.40 26.55
C LEU A 276 31.63 4.74 26.65
N MET A 277 32.08 5.64 27.54
CA MET A 277 31.47 6.96 27.75
C MET A 277 32.43 8.07 27.29
N ALA A 278 32.06 8.83 26.28
CA ALA A 278 32.85 9.96 25.79
C ALA A 278 32.58 11.19 26.67
N ASN A 279 33.59 11.62 27.43
CA ASN A 279 33.46 12.56 28.55
C ASN A 279 34.21 13.89 28.36
N GLY A 280 34.72 14.16 27.14
CA GLY A 280 35.48 15.38 26.83
C GLY A 280 35.45 15.77 25.34
N GLY A 281 34.32 15.59 24.67
CA GLY A 281 34.19 15.65 23.21
C GLY A 281 33.96 14.28 22.57
N ASP A 282 33.60 14.26 21.28
CA ASP A 282 33.35 13.04 20.51
C ASP A 282 34.60 12.13 20.45
N ALA A 283 34.39 10.85 20.73
CA ALA A 283 35.40 9.81 20.62
C ALA A 283 35.10 8.87 19.43
N SER A 284 36.15 8.31 18.85
CA SER A 284 36.11 7.27 17.84
C SER A 284 37.04 6.14 18.27
N VAL A 285 36.52 4.92 18.38
CA VAL A 285 37.28 3.72 18.77
C VAL A 285 37.61 2.91 17.52
N THR A 286 38.91 2.71 17.30
CA THR A 286 39.47 2.06 16.11
C THR A 286 39.97 0.64 16.35
N SER A 287 40.23 0.29 17.61
CA SER A 287 40.50 -1.09 18.01
C SER A 287 40.11 -1.37 19.46
N VAL A 288 39.70 -2.61 19.71
CA VAL A 288 39.45 -3.20 21.04
C VAL A 288 40.24 -4.51 21.13
N THR A 289 40.98 -4.73 22.23
CA THR A 289 41.67 -6.00 22.51
C THR A 289 41.18 -6.60 23.82
N VAL A 290 40.58 -7.78 23.73
CA VAL A 290 40.04 -8.55 24.84
C VAL A 290 40.98 -9.72 25.16
N ALA A 291 41.33 -9.89 26.43
CA ALA A 291 42.22 -10.93 26.93
C ALA A 291 41.44 -12.04 27.66
N MET A 292 41.77 -13.32 27.42
CA MET A 292 41.17 -14.48 28.06
C MET A 292 41.91 -14.83 29.36
N ALA A 293 41.37 -14.37 30.49
CA ALA A 293 41.91 -14.58 31.84
C ALA A 293 41.53 -15.93 32.46
N GLY A 294 40.43 -16.56 32.01
CA GLY A 294 40.05 -17.91 32.45
C GLY A 294 41.09 -18.96 32.07
N LEU A 295 41.16 -20.09 32.79
CA LEU A 295 42.24 -21.08 32.66
C LEU A 295 42.04 -22.12 31.55
N GLY A 296 40.84 -22.21 30.96
CA GLY A 296 40.54 -23.17 29.90
C GLY A 296 41.38 -22.95 28.62
N VAL A 297 41.40 -23.97 27.74
CA VAL A 297 42.13 -23.85 26.47
C VAL A 297 41.47 -22.84 25.54
N THR A 298 42.26 -22.03 24.82
CA THR A 298 41.72 -20.97 23.95
C THR A 298 40.87 -21.53 22.81
N GLY A 299 41.16 -22.75 22.37
CA GLY A 299 40.39 -23.48 21.36
C GLY A 299 39.01 -23.97 21.79
N ASN A 300 38.58 -23.75 23.05
CA ASN A 300 37.17 -23.93 23.43
C ASN A 300 36.28 -22.83 22.83
N ILE A 301 36.86 -21.70 22.40
CA ILE A 301 36.17 -20.60 21.75
C ILE A 301 36.48 -20.68 20.26
N ALA A 302 35.46 -20.90 19.44
CA ALA A 302 35.60 -20.93 17.98
C ALA A 302 35.82 -19.51 17.43
N SER A 303 34.96 -18.58 17.86
CA SER A 303 34.94 -17.18 17.42
C SER A 303 34.55 -16.24 18.56
N LEU A 304 35.08 -15.03 18.54
CA LEU A 304 34.60 -13.87 19.31
C LEU A 304 34.18 -12.73 18.40
N TYR A 305 33.25 -11.93 18.89
CA TYR A 305 32.63 -10.79 18.23
C TYR A 305 32.35 -9.67 19.24
N LEU A 306 32.25 -8.43 18.75
CA LEU A 306 31.69 -7.31 19.50
C LEU A 306 30.31 -6.94 18.94
N PHE A 307 29.37 -6.65 19.83
CA PHE A 307 27.99 -6.27 19.52
C PHE A 307 27.60 -4.97 20.24
N ASP A 308 26.78 -4.14 19.60
CA ASP A 308 26.05 -3.03 20.22
C ASP A 308 24.56 -3.33 20.11
N GLY A 309 23.87 -3.46 21.24
CA GLY A 309 22.53 -4.07 21.29
C GLY A 309 22.52 -5.47 20.64
N ASN A 310 21.73 -5.62 19.56
CA ASN A 310 21.61 -6.85 18.78
C ASN A 310 22.47 -6.85 17.49
N THR A 311 23.20 -5.76 17.20
CA THR A 311 23.93 -5.52 15.94
C THR A 311 25.40 -5.93 16.07
N ARG A 312 25.90 -6.78 15.17
CA ARG A 312 27.31 -7.20 15.08
C ARG A 312 28.17 -6.01 14.60
N LEU A 313 29.19 -5.63 15.38
CA LEU A 313 30.14 -4.55 15.03
C LEU A 313 31.41 -5.04 14.32
N THR A 314 31.69 -6.35 14.36
CA THR A 314 32.99 -6.91 13.94
C THR A 314 32.84 -8.30 13.34
N ASN A 315 33.63 -8.62 12.32
CA ASN A 315 33.86 -9.99 11.87
C ASN A 315 34.53 -10.84 12.98
N ALA A 316 34.48 -12.16 12.83
CA ALA A 316 35.00 -13.13 13.79
C ALA A 316 36.49 -12.92 14.13
N ARG A 317 36.85 -13.10 15.41
CA ARG A 317 38.25 -13.18 15.88
C ARG A 317 38.46 -14.40 16.78
N THR A 318 39.46 -15.21 16.47
CA THR A 318 39.92 -16.30 17.36
C THR A 318 40.75 -15.75 18.52
N VAL A 319 40.76 -16.46 19.66
CA VAL A 319 41.66 -16.15 20.77
C VAL A 319 43.05 -16.70 20.48
N ASN A 320 44.05 -15.83 20.34
CA ASN A 320 45.42 -16.21 20.03
C ASN A 320 46.00 -17.11 21.15
N SER A 321 46.45 -18.32 20.81
CA SER A 321 46.86 -19.34 21.80
C SER A 321 48.08 -18.96 22.65
N THR A 322 49.00 -18.14 22.12
CA THR A 322 50.22 -17.72 22.82
C THR A 322 49.99 -16.50 23.72
N THR A 323 49.28 -15.48 23.22
CA THR A 323 49.06 -14.21 23.93
C THR A 323 47.75 -14.15 24.72
N ARG A 324 46.85 -15.12 24.50
CA ARG A 324 45.48 -15.19 25.02
C ARG A 324 44.59 -13.98 24.69
N ASN A 325 44.95 -13.22 23.65
CA ASN A 325 44.22 -12.02 23.21
C ASN A 325 43.41 -12.28 21.94
N ALA A 326 42.27 -11.60 21.82
CA ALA A 326 41.55 -11.36 20.57
C ALA A 326 41.50 -9.85 20.31
N THR A 327 42.03 -9.42 19.16
CA THR A 327 42.09 -8.01 18.77
C THR A 327 41.16 -7.73 17.61
N PHE A 328 40.18 -6.87 17.87
CA PHE A 328 39.28 -6.29 16.89
C PHE A 328 39.88 -4.96 16.45
N GLY A 329 40.40 -4.87 15.22
CA GLY A 329 40.98 -3.65 14.66
C GLY A 329 40.33 -3.27 13.33
N GLY A 330 40.44 -2.01 12.94
CA GLY A 330 39.79 -1.45 11.75
C GLY A 330 38.36 -0.96 12.00
N MET A 331 38.00 -0.70 13.26
CA MET A 331 36.69 -0.19 13.63
C MET A 331 36.60 1.34 13.42
N THR A 332 35.37 1.86 13.36
CA THR A 332 35.07 3.30 13.31
C THR A 332 33.90 3.63 14.26
N LEU A 333 33.93 3.03 15.45
CA LEU A 333 32.86 3.16 16.45
C LEU A 333 32.89 4.56 17.07
N SER A 334 31.98 5.44 16.62
CA SER A 334 31.79 6.76 17.21
C SER A 334 30.98 6.69 18.50
N VAL A 335 31.40 7.45 19.51
CA VAL A 335 30.69 7.73 20.76
C VAL A 335 30.64 9.25 20.89
N LYS A 336 29.44 9.84 20.83
CA LYS A 336 29.22 11.29 20.92
C LYS A 336 29.49 11.82 22.31
N SER A 337 29.89 13.09 22.42
CA SER A 337 30.16 13.73 23.70
C SER A 337 28.94 13.66 24.65
N GLY A 338 29.08 12.94 25.76
CA GLY A 338 28.01 12.65 26.73
C GLY A 338 27.24 11.33 26.48
N GLU A 339 27.45 10.66 25.34
CA GLU A 339 26.92 9.33 25.05
C GLU A 339 27.68 8.27 25.87
N THR A 340 26.95 7.22 26.29
CA THR A 340 27.54 5.98 26.79
C THR A 340 27.06 4.83 25.90
N ARG A 341 27.97 4.24 25.12
CA ARG A 341 27.69 3.01 24.37
C ARG A 341 28.05 1.79 25.21
N LYS A 342 27.31 0.70 25.02
CA LYS A 342 27.51 -0.55 25.76
C LYS A 342 27.82 -1.69 24.80
N ILE A 343 29.09 -2.10 24.79
CA ILE A 343 29.60 -3.11 23.89
C ILE A 343 29.58 -4.47 24.59
N THR A 344 29.03 -5.47 23.91
CA THR A 344 28.95 -6.86 24.38
C THR A 344 30.04 -7.69 23.71
N VAL A 345 30.85 -8.41 24.49
CA VAL A 345 31.71 -9.49 24.00
C VAL A 345 30.87 -10.75 23.89
N VAL A 346 30.70 -11.23 22.66
CA VAL A 346 29.92 -12.41 22.29
C VAL A 346 30.89 -13.44 21.72
N GLY A 347 30.65 -14.74 21.96
CA GLY A 347 31.46 -15.81 21.40
C GLY A 347 30.69 -17.07 21.09
N ASP A 348 31.17 -17.80 20.09
CA ASP A 348 30.71 -19.14 19.76
C ASP A 348 31.64 -20.17 20.39
N MET A 349 31.07 -21.16 21.06
CA MET A 349 31.80 -22.30 21.58
C MET A 349 32.18 -23.25 20.45
N THR A 350 33.38 -23.82 20.53
CA THR A 350 33.77 -24.97 19.70
C THR A 350 32.86 -26.16 19.99
N ASN A 351 32.69 -27.05 19.02
CA ASN A 351 31.99 -28.33 19.20
C ASN A 351 32.99 -29.40 19.69
N GLY A 352 32.71 -30.03 20.84
CA GLY A 352 33.59 -30.97 21.53
C GLY A 352 34.37 -30.37 22.71
N VAL A 353 33.88 -29.32 23.38
CA VAL A 353 34.56 -28.79 24.58
C VAL A 353 34.50 -29.75 25.76
N THR A 354 35.60 -29.86 26.50
CA THR A 354 35.64 -30.62 27.75
C THR A 354 34.95 -29.82 28.86
N GLY A 355 34.10 -30.46 29.65
CA GLY A 355 33.41 -29.81 30.78
C GLY A 355 34.33 -29.52 31.97
N GLY A 356 34.12 -28.39 32.63
CA GLY A 356 34.89 -27.95 33.81
C GLY A 356 36.00 -26.92 33.53
N ASP A 357 36.28 -26.61 32.26
CA ASP A 357 37.20 -25.54 31.88
C ASP A 357 36.62 -24.16 32.19
N THR A 358 37.45 -23.20 32.61
CA THR A 358 37.00 -21.85 33.01
C THR A 358 37.31 -20.80 31.95
N ILE A 359 36.32 -19.95 31.66
CA ILE A 359 36.40 -18.88 30.66
C ILE A 359 36.07 -17.56 31.36
N GLN A 360 36.96 -16.57 31.21
CA GLN A 360 36.77 -15.21 31.70
C GLN A 360 37.47 -14.28 30.72
N PHE A 361 36.86 -13.14 30.41
CA PHE A 361 37.41 -12.14 29.50
C PHE A 361 37.63 -10.81 30.21
N GLN A 362 38.63 -10.04 29.75
CA GLN A 362 38.93 -8.73 30.32
C GLN A 362 39.55 -7.76 29.31
N LEU A 363 39.32 -6.46 29.53
CA LEU A 363 40.15 -5.40 28.97
C LEU A 363 41.32 -5.19 29.96
N ALA A 364 42.55 -5.46 29.54
CA ALA A 364 43.68 -5.62 30.46
C ALA A 364 44.29 -4.29 30.95
N GLY A 365 44.11 -3.20 30.18
CA GLY A 365 44.66 -1.87 30.46
C GLY A 365 44.12 -0.85 29.47
N VAL A 366 44.51 0.43 29.59
CA VAL A 366 44.09 1.49 28.65
C VAL A 366 44.44 1.16 27.20
N SER A 367 45.53 0.43 26.95
CA SER A 367 45.93 -0.06 25.62
C SER A 367 45.06 -1.17 25.04
N SER A 368 44.09 -1.70 25.79
CA SER A 368 43.01 -2.54 25.23
C SER A 368 42.04 -1.74 24.36
N ILE A 369 42.08 -0.40 24.36
CA ILE A 369 41.24 0.45 23.49
C ILE A 369 42.15 1.41 22.71
N ALA A 370 42.08 1.39 21.39
CA ALA A 370 42.67 2.42 20.53
C ALA A 370 41.59 3.43 20.14
N SER A 371 41.86 4.72 20.37
CA SER A 371 40.94 5.83 20.10
C SER A 371 41.69 7.12 19.77
N ASN A 372 41.02 8.08 19.13
CA ASN A 372 41.50 9.47 19.05
C ASN A 372 41.39 10.21 20.40
N ALA A 373 40.59 9.68 21.33
CA ALA A 373 40.31 10.24 22.65
C ALA A 373 41.23 9.65 23.73
N THR A 374 41.44 10.40 24.82
CA THR A 374 42.23 9.92 25.97
C THR A 374 41.47 8.84 26.75
N VAL A 375 41.92 7.59 26.64
CA VAL A 375 41.31 6.43 27.32
C VAL A 375 41.61 6.45 28.83
N SER A 376 40.56 6.23 29.63
CA SER A 376 40.58 6.22 31.09
C SER A 376 39.66 5.11 31.64
N GLY A 377 39.83 4.70 32.90
CA GLY A 377 39.01 3.66 33.52
C GLY A 377 39.75 2.91 34.64
N SER A 378 39.03 2.03 35.34
CA SER A 378 39.60 1.12 36.34
C SER A 378 39.92 -0.21 35.69
N PHE A 379 41.18 -0.41 35.29
CA PHE A 379 41.65 -1.63 34.62
C PHE A 379 42.35 -2.60 35.60
N PRO A 380 42.29 -3.93 35.38
CA PRO A 380 41.56 -4.60 34.31
C PRO A 380 40.04 -4.52 34.50
N VAL A 381 39.31 -4.38 33.41
CA VAL A 381 37.84 -4.49 33.39
C VAL A 381 37.53 -5.93 33.03
N SER A 382 37.11 -6.75 34.00
CA SER A 382 36.98 -8.20 33.83
C SER A 382 35.54 -8.69 33.97
N SER A 383 35.17 -9.73 33.21
CA SER A 383 33.87 -10.40 33.27
C SER A 383 33.72 -11.28 34.51
N ASN A 384 32.51 -11.81 34.72
CA ASN A 384 32.34 -13.00 35.54
C ASN A 384 33.00 -14.22 34.88
N THR A 385 33.37 -15.21 35.68
CA THR A 385 33.92 -16.48 35.18
C THR A 385 32.79 -17.44 34.82
N MET A 386 32.83 -17.96 33.60
CA MET A 386 31.98 -19.04 33.09
C MET A 386 32.71 -20.38 33.17
N THR A 387 31.96 -21.49 33.20
CA THR A 387 32.50 -22.86 33.21
C THR A 387 31.90 -23.66 32.05
N THR A 388 32.65 -24.56 31.39
CA THR A 388 32.12 -25.37 30.28
C THR A 388 31.37 -26.64 30.75
N SER A 389 30.50 -27.17 29.88
CA SER A 389 29.92 -28.53 29.95
C SER A 389 30.00 -29.22 28.59
N ALA A 390 30.19 -30.53 28.57
CA ALA A 390 30.19 -31.36 27.37
C ALA A 390 28.75 -31.78 26.95
N THR A 391 27.83 -30.81 26.92
CA THR A 391 26.41 -31.03 26.60
C THR A 391 26.07 -30.36 25.27
N ASP A 392 25.86 -31.13 24.20
CA ASP A 392 25.50 -30.60 22.87
C ASP A 392 24.19 -29.80 22.92
N VAL A 393 24.21 -28.58 22.37
CA VAL A 393 23.04 -27.70 22.16
C VAL A 393 22.24 -28.03 20.90
N GLY A 394 22.70 -28.97 20.08
CA GLY A 394 22.10 -29.29 18.80
C GLY A 394 22.47 -28.32 17.70
N LEU A 395 21.73 -28.41 16.60
CA LEU A 395 22.07 -27.80 15.31
C LEU A 395 20.81 -27.40 14.54
N VAL A 396 20.84 -26.21 13.95
CA VAL A 396 19.98 -25.82 12.83
C VAL A 396 20.79 -25.81 11.54
N THR A 397 20.26 -26.45 10.51
CA THR A 397 20.77 -26.31 9.13
C THR A 397 19.88 -25.32 8.38
N VAL A 398 20.52 -24.35 7.73
CA VAL A 398 19.90 -23.51 6.70
C VAL A 398 20.16 -24.15 5.34
N ASP A 399 19.12 -24.51 4.61
CA ASP A 399 19.20 -24.94 3.21
C ASP A 399 18.48 -23.91 2.31
N ASP A 400 18.97 -23.78 1.09
CA ASP A 400 18.35 -23.07 -0.05
C ASP A 400 17.19 -23.91 -0.64
N THR A 401 16.05 -23.29 -1.00
CA THR A 401 14.85 -24.01 -1.46
C THR A 401 14.02 -23.24 -2.50
N GLY A 402 13.35 -23.98 -3.40
CA GLY A 402 12.40 -23.42 -4.36
C GLY A 402 13.04 -22.83 -5.61
N ALA A 403 12.33 -21.89 -6.25
CA ALA A 403 12.80 -21.10 -7.39
C ALA A 403 12.18 -19.70 -7.29
N LEU A 404 12.87 -18.69 -7.82
CA LEU A 404 12.46 -17.28 -7.80
C LEU A 404 12.11 -16.77 -9.19
N SER A 405 11.19 -15.80 -9.24
CA SER A 405 10.84 -15.03 -10.43
C SER A 405 11.54 -13.67 -10.43
N ASN A 406 11.78 -13.11 -11.62
CA ASN A 406 12.28 -11.73 -11.74
C ASN A 406 11.13 -10.73 -11.46
N PRO A 407 11.32 -9.76 -10.56
CA PRO A 407 10.28 -8.80 -10.20
C PRO A 407 10.40 -7.45 -10.92
N SER A 408 9.28 -6.77 -11.08
CA SER A 408 9.23 -5.39 -11.58
C SER A 408 9.53 -4.35 -10.49
N VAL A 409 10.06 -3.18 -10.88
CA VAL A 409 10.18 -2.03 -9.97
C VAL A 409 8.79 -1.64 -9.45
N GLY A 410 8.70 -1.42 -8.14
CA GLY A 410 7.46 -1.15 -7.44
C GLY A 410 6.69 -2.41 -7.01
N GLU A 411 7.03 -3.60 -7.51
CA GLU A 411 6.36 -4.85 -7.11
C GLU A 411 6.71 -5.24 -5.66
N MET A 412 5.75 -5.79 -4.92
CA MET A 412 5.98 -6.43 -3.62
C MET A 412 6.23 -7.94 -3.84
N ALA A 413 7.49 -8.31 -4.03
CA ALA A 413 7.88 -9.62 -4.56
C ALA A 413 8.69 -10.47 -3.55
N LYS A 414 8.82 -11.77 -3.85
CA LYS A 414 9.71 -12.70 -3.15
C LYS A 414 11.13 -12.61 -3.74
N ILE A 415 12.12 -12.38 -2.89
CA ILE A 415 13.53 -12.20 -3.29
C ILE A 415 14.49 -13.26 -2.73
N ALA A 416 14.03 -14.10 -1.80
CA ALA A 416 14.73 -15.31 -1.37
C ALA A 416 13.78 -16.35 -0.76
N ASN A 417 14.15 -17.63 -0.81
CA ASN A 417 13.42 -18.72 -0.12
C ASN A 417 14.42 -19.73 0.49
N PHE A 418 14.16 -20.13 1.73
CA PHE A 418 15.07 -21.01 2.46
C PHE A 418 14.36 -21.84 3.52
N ARG A 419 14.98 -22.95 3.89
CA ARG A 419 14.47 -23.91 4.85
C ARG A 419 15.38 -24.02 6.07
N LEU A 420 14.78 -23.90 7.26
CA LEU A 420 15.47 -24.18 8.53
C LEU A 420 15.08 -25.57 9.02
N THR A 421 16.08 -26.41 9.30
CA THR A 421 15.91 -27.79 9.78
C THR A 421 16.52 -27.97 11.16
N ALA A 422 15.73 -28.39 12.16
CA ALA A 422 16.21 -28.77 13.48
C ALA A 422 16.79 -30.19 13.47
N ASN A 423 17.94 -30.40 14.11
CA ASN A 423 18.51 -31.74 14.25
C ASN A 423 17.78 -32.60 15.29
N SER A 424 18.30 -33.80 15.54
CA SER A 424 17.76 -34.76 16.51
C SER A 424 18.21 -34.53 17.96
N THR A 425 18.96 -33.47 18.29
CA THR A 425 19.36 -33.15 19.68
C THR A 425 18.26 -32.41 20.43
N GLU A 426 17.77 -31.29 19.88
CA GLU A 426 16.63 -30.52 20.38
C GLU A 426 15.99 -29.67 19.27
N GLY A 427 14.78 -29.14 19.53
CA GLY A 427 14.18 -28.09 18.70
C GLY A 427 14.60 -26.70 19.15
N PHE A 428 14.24 -25.66 18.40
CA PHE A 428 14.70 -24.29 18.65
C PHE A 428 13.60 -23.24 18.45
N LYS A 429 13.87 -22.03 18.94
CA LYS A 429 13.17 -20.80 18.55
C LYS A 429 14.10 -19.91 17.72
N LEU A 430 13.65 -19.48 16.55
CA LEU A 430 14.33 -18.46 15.76
C LEU A 430 14.08 -17.10 16.41
N ASN A 431 15.15 -16.39 16.77
CA ASN A 431 15.09 -15.12 17.49
C ASN A 431 15.53 -13.93 16.60
N ARG A 432 16.64 -14.08 15.87
CA ARG A 432 17.12 -13.11 14.88
C ARG A 432 17.50 -13.82 13.60
N LEU A 433 17.27 -13.16 12.47
CA LEU A 433 17.89 -13.49 11.19
C LEU A 433 18.44 -12.21 10.57
N ARG A 434 19.56 -12.31 9.86
CA ARG A 434 20.13 -11.22 9.06
C ARG A 434 20.40 -11.75 7.66
N PHE A 435 20.16 -10.90 6.67
CA PHE A 435 20.60 -11.11 5.30
C PHE A 435 21.59 -10.02 4.92
N GLU A 436 22.59 -10.37 4.11
CA GLU A 436 23.20 -9.41 3.17
C GLU A 436 22.26 -9.34 1.95
N VAL A 437 21.91 -8.14 1.52
CA VAL A 437 21.19 -7.89 0.27
C VAL A 437 21.96 -6.84 -0.52
N ASP A 438 22.36 -7.18 -1.75
CA ASP A 438 23.02 -6.24 -2.65
C ASP A 438 22.05 -5.07 -2.94
N ARG A 439 22.57 -3.83 -2.96
CA ARG A 439 21.75 -2.59 -3.02
C ARG A 439 20.57 -2.50 -2.04
N ALA A 440 20.66 -3.07 -0.82
CA ALA A 440 19.56 -3.12 0.16
C ALA A 440 18.84 -1.78 0.48
N SER A 441 19.49 -0.65 0.25
CA SER A 441 18.93 0.70 0.39
C SER A 441 17.79 1.01 -0.59
N ASP A 442 17.73 0.32 -1.73
CA ASP A 442 16.99 0.75 -2.91
C ASP A 442 15.58 0.16 -2.89
N HIS A 443 15.45 -1.10 -2.45
CA HIS A 443 14.19 -1.76 -2.10
C HIS A 443 13.61 -1.23 -0.77
N LYS A 444 12.36 -1.57 -0.46
CA LYS A 444 11.60 -1.11 0.73
C LYS A 444 10.80 -2.28 1.34
N ASN A 445 10.18 -2.07 2.49
CA ASN A 445 9.20 -2.98 3.10
C ASN A 445 9.65 -4.45 3.15
N TYR A 446 10.85 -4.70 3.66
CA TYR A 446 11.36 -6.07 3.83
C TYR A 446 10.50 -6.85 4.84
N GLU A 447 10.05 -8.05 4.47
CA GLU A 447 9.24 -8.92 5.32
C GLU A 447 9.78 -10.36 5.32
N LEU A 448 9.89 -10.95 6.52
CA LEU A 448 10.11 -12.38 6.68
C LEU A 448 8.75 -13.06 6.84
N ARG A 449 8.43 -14.01 5.95
CA ARG A 449 7.16 -14.75 5.96
C ARG A 449 7.38 -16.25 6.12
N GLN A 450 6.37 -16.95 6.63
CA GLN A 450 6.31 -18.42 6.76
C GLN A 450 4.89 -18.86 6.38
N ASN A 451 4.75 -19.67 5.32
CA ASN A 451 3.44 -20.06 4.79
C ASN A 451 2.50 -18.84 4.57
N ASN A 452 3.00 -17.82 3.86
CA ASN A 452 2.38 -16.50 3.65
C ASN A 452 2.07 -15.64 4.90
N VAL A 453 2.28 -16.14 6.12
CA VAL A 453 2.11 -15.36 7.36
C VAL A 453 3.37 -14.54 7.64
N LYS A 454 3.23 -13.22 7.79
CA LYS A 454 4.31 -12.31 8.18
C LYS A 454 4.76 -12.57 9.62
N LEU A 455 6.07 -12.79 9.81
CA LEU A 455 6.71 -12.99 11.12
C LEU A 455 7.35 -11.71 11.67
N GLY A 456 7.78 -10.79 10.79
CA GLY A 456 8.32 -9.50 11.18
C GLY A 456 8.84 -8.67 9.99
N ASP A 457 9.05 -7.39 10.27
CA ASP A 457 9.63 -6.40 9.37
C ASP A 457 11.16 -6.38 9.45
N GLY A 458 11.82 -6.13 8.33
CA GLY A 458 13.27 -6.07 8.20
C GLY A 458 13.81 -4.65 8.31
N VAL A 459 14.84 -4.46 9.14
CA VAL A 459 15.49 -3.16 9.35
C VAL A 459 16.77 -3.09 8.51
N VAL A 460 16.81 -2.16 7.55
CA VAL A 460 17.96 -1.97 6.64
C VAL A 460 19.08 -1.18 7.32
N SER A 461 20.32 -1.64 7.18
CA SER A 461 21.53 -1.03 7.76
C SER A 461 22.73 -1.24 6.84
N GLY A 462 22.92 -0.37 5.85
CA GLY A 462 23.86 -0.61 4.75
C GLY A 462 23.35 -1.75 3.87
N SER A 463 24.22 -2.64 3.40
CA SER A 463 23.83 -3.85 2.65
C SER A 463 23.19 -4.96 3.50
N TYR A 464 22.86 -4.71 4.78
CA TYR A 464 22.27 -5.74 5.66
C TYR A 464 20.82 -5.44 6.00
N VAL A 465 20.01 -6.49 6.10
CA VAL A 465 18.61 -6.45 6.54
C VAL A 465 18.47 -7.32 7.80
N ASP A 466 18.22 -6.68 8.95
CA ASP A 466 18.07 -7.34 10.25
C ASP A 466 16.59 -7.60 10.59
N PHE A 467 16.24 -8.86 10.84
CA PHE A 467 14.95 -9.29 11.38
C PHE A 467 15.11 -9.72 12.85
N ASN A 468 14.47 -9.00 13.76
CA ASN A 468 14.48 -9.29 15.20
C ASN A 468 13.06 -9.64 15.67
N LEU A 469 12.77 -10.94 15.83
CA LEU A 469 11.40 -11.43 15.99
C LEU A 469 10.84 -11.14 17.39
N ALA A 470 9.83 -10.27 17.47
CA ALA A 470 9.13 -9.93 18.71
C ALA A 470 8.46 -11.15 19.37
N THR A 471 8.01 -12.11 18.55
CA THR A 471 7.61 -13.46 18.98
C THR A 471 8.51 -14.48 18.28
N PRO A 472 9.47 -15.11 18.98
CA PRO A 472 10.38 -16.08 18.38
C PRO A 472 9.65 -17.31 17.81
N PHE A 473 9.95 -17.66 16.55
CA PHE A 473 9.26 -18.72 15.81
C PHE A 473 9.80 -20.11 16.19
N GLU A 474 8.94 -21.07 16.54
CA GLU A 474 9.34 -22.38 17.06
C GLU A 474 9.42 -23.48 15.99
N VAL A 475 10.55 -24.20 15.93
CA VAL A 475 10.75 -25.42 15.13
C VAL A 475 11.08 -26.57 16.07
N ALA A 476 10.17 -27.54 16.18
CA ALA A 476 10.35 -28.70 17.04
C ALA A 476 11.48 -29.64 16.54
N GLN A 477 12.05 -30.42 17.46
CA GLN A 477 13.15 -31.35 17.23
C GLN A 477 12.90 -32.27 16.02
N GLY A 478 13.87 -32.37 15.11
CA GLY A 478 13.80 -33.19 13.90
C GLY A 478 12.88 -32.67 12.78
N ASN A 479 12.16 -31.56 12.97
CA ASN A 479 11.32 -30.96 11.93
C ASN A 479 12.07 -29.87 11.14
N ASN A 480 11.52 -29.52 9.97
CA ASN A 480 11.93 -28.36 9.19
C ASN A 480 10.75 -27.40 8.90
N ARG A 481 11.07 -26.19 8.47
CA ARG A 481 10.12 -25.17 7.99
C ARG A 481 10.76 -24.33 6.89
N GLU A 482 9.97 -23.99 5.87
CA GLU A 482 10.35 -23.08 4.79
C GLU A 482 9.86 -21.66 5.10
N PHE A 483 10.66 -20.68 4.70
CA PHE A 483 10.51 -19.26 4.94
C PHE A 483 10.81 -18.47 3.66
N ASP A 484 10.13 -17.34 3.49
CA ASP A 484 10.32 -16.42 2.37
C ASP A 484 10.85 -15.08 2.86
N LEU A 485 11.78 -14.49 2.13
CA LEU A 485 12.08 -13.06 2.20
C LEU A 485 11.33 -12.32 1.09
N TRP A 486 10.51 -11.35 1.46
CA TRP A 486 9.81 -10.45 0.54
C TRP A 486 10.33 -9.01 0.69
N ALA A 487 10.22 -8.22 -0.38
CA ALA A 487 10.48 -6.78 -0.37
C ALA A 487 9.65 -6.06 -1.45
N LYS A 488 9.38 -4.76 -1.25
CA LYS A 488 8.94 -3.88 -2.35
C LYS A 488 10.17 -3.47 -3.14
N VAL A 489 10.29 -3.93 -4.38
CA VAL A 489 11.51 -3.83 -5.18
C VAL A 489 11.69 -2.41 -5.71
N GLY A 490 12.87 -1.83 -5.50
CA GLY A 490 13.39 -0.69 -6.24
C GLY A 490 14.72 -1.07 -6.92
N GLY A 491 15.43 -0.07 -7.44
CA GLY A 491 16.63 -0.26 -8.26
C GLY A 491 16.40 0.19 -9.70
N GLU A 492 17.40 -0.03 -10.54
CA GLU A 492 17.41 0.27 -11.98
C GLU A 492 17.07 -0.98 -12.82
N ASN A 493 16.87 -0.82 -14.13
CA ASN A 493 16.62 -1.96 -15.00
C ASN A 493 17.86 -2.87 -15.07
N ALA A 494 17.66 -4.19 -14.98
CA ALA A 494 18.68 -5.22 -14.92
C ALA A 494 19.64 -5.16 -13.70
N ASP A 495 19.31 -4.40 -12.64
CA ASP A 495 19.94 -4.60 -11.33
C ASP A 495 19.73 -6.06 -10.87
N ILE A 496 20.77 -6.69 -10.32
CA ILE A 496 20.67 -8.05 -9.78
C ILE A 496 20.62 -7.98 -8.26
N VAL A 497 19.43 -8.15 -7.69
CA VAL A 497 19.22 -8.34 -6.26
C VAL A 497 19.85 -9.67 -5.88
N LYS A 498 20.88 -9.64 -5.04
CA LYS A 498 21.52 -10.85 -4.50
C LYS A 498 21.25 -10.88 -3.01
N VAL A 499 20.66 -11.97 -2.53
CA VAL A 499 20.42 -12.20 -1.11
C VAL A 499 21.40 -13.25 -0.61
N ARG A 500 21.95 -13.06 0.59
CA ARG A 500 22.81 -14.05 1.27
C ARG A 500 22.51 -14.10 2.75
N ILE A 501 22.78 -15.26 3.35
CA ILE A 501 23.18 -15.36 4.75
C ILE A 501 24.70 -15.57 4.69
N GLU A 502 25.49 -14.60 5.15
CA GLU A 502 26.95 -14.57 4.95
C GLU A 502 27.65 -15.45 6.00
N GLU A 503 27.32 -15.22 7.27
CA GLU A 503 27.99 -15.78 8.44
C GLU A 503 27.02 -16.65 9.26
N THR A 504 27.54 -17.69 9.92
CA THR A 504 26.74 -18.56 10.82
C THR A 504 26.14 -17.81 12.02
N THR A 505 26.61 -16.59 12.32
CA THR A 505 26.05 -15.72 13.37
C THR A 505 24.97 -14.76 12.88
N ASP A 506 24.69 -14.67 11.58
CA ASP A 506 23.59 -13.86 11.05
C ASP A 506 22.23 -14.42 11.50
N LEU A 507 22.11 -15.75 11.55
CA LEU A 507 21.04 -16.47 12.24
C LEU A 507 21.33 -16.57 13.75
N TYR A 508 20.33 -16.30 14.58
CA TYR A 508 20.35 -16.64 16.01
C TYR A 508 19.08 -17.38 16.40
N ALA A 509 19.26 -18.62 16.88
CA ALA A 509 18.20 -19.48 17.38
C ALA A 509 18.58 -20.09 18.73
N VAL A 510 17.59 -20.25 19.62
CA VAL A 510 17.77 -20.71 21.00
C VAL A 510 17.11 -22.06 21.21
N GLY A 511 17.83 -23.00 21.83
CA GLY A 511 17.37 -24.37 22.08
C GLY A 511 16.24 -24.44 23.11
N LEU A 512 15.18 -25.18 22.79
CA LEU A 512 13.97 -25.35 23.61
C LEU A 512 14.22 -26.03 24.96
N LYS A 513 15.30 -26.82 25.07
CA LYS A 513 15.56 -27.73 26.19
C LYS A 513 16.59 -27.17 27.17
N TYR A 514 17.64 -26.52 26.67
CA TYR A 514 18.72 -25.97 27.51
C TYR A 514 18.83 -24.44 27.50
N GLY A 515 18.15 -23.73 26.57
CA GLY A 515 18.11 -22.26 26.55
C GLY A 515 19.39 -21.57 26.07
N PHE A 516 20.33 -22.30 25.46
CA PHE A 516 21.52 -21.74 24.81
C PHE A 516 21.27 -21.44 23.33
N GLY A 517 22.09 -20.58 22.73
CA GLY A 517 22.14 -20.48 21.27
C GLY A 517 22.60 -21.81 20.67
N ILE A 518 21.89 -22.31 19.66
CA ILE A 518 22.23 -23.58 19.00
C ILE A 518 23.25 -23.37 17.88
N ARG A 519 23.95 -24.43 17.47
CA ARG A 519 24.88 -24.35 16.34
C ARG A 519 24.12 -24.08 15.04
N VAL A 520 24.77 -23.40 14.10
CA VAL A 520 24.24 -23.12 12.75
C VAL A 520 25.15 -23.75 11.70
N THR A 521 24.58 -24.53 10.79
CA THR A 521 25.20 -24.88 9.50
C THR A 521 24.51 -24.06 8.42
N ASN A 522 25.30 -23.32 7.63
CA ASN A 522 24.80 -22.47 6.56
C ASN A 522 25.11 -23.09 5.19
N ASN A 523 24.08 -23.59 4.50
CA ASN A 523 24.15 -24.06 3.11
C ASN A 523 23.42 -23.10 2.14
N PHE A 524 23.17 -21.84 2.55
CA PHE A 524 22.38 -20.88 1.77
C PHE A 524 23.03 -20.58 0.40
N GLY A 525 22.22 -20.56 -0.66
CA GLY A 525 22.63 -20.39 -2.05
C GLY A 525 23.44 -21.53 -2.66
N ALA A 526 23.69 -22.64 -1.93
CA ALA A 526 24.56 -23.73 -2.39
C ALA A 526 23.89 -24.68 -3.40
N ALA A 527 22.64 -24.41 -3.84
CA ALA A 527 21.87 -25.30 -4.68
C ALA A 527 21.35 -24.66 -5.99
N MET A 528 20.87 -23.42 -5.98
CA MET A 528 20.05 -22.85 -7.07
C MET A 528 20.75 -21.83 -7.99
N ALA A 529 21.84 -22.22 -8.64
CA ALA A 529 22.55 -21.40 -9.63
C ALA A 529 21.84 -21.36 -11.01
N THR A 530 20.57 -20.96 -11.08
CA THR A 530 19.71 -21.13 -12.27
C THR A 530 19.00 -19.89 -12.83
N THR A 531 19.04 -18.72 -12.18
CA THR A 531 18.44 -17.46 -12.71
C THR A 531 19.45 -16.37 -13.06
N CYS A 532 20.63 -16.29 -12.41
CA CYS A 532 21.62 -15.24 -12.69
C CYS A 532 23.03 -15.81 -12.94
N THR A 533 23.63 -15.47 -14.07
CA THR A 533 24.99 -15.91 -14.43
C THR A 533 26.06 -14.96 -13.87
N GLY A 534 26.74 -15.35 -12.80
CA GLY A 534 27.83 -14.58 -12.19
C GLY A 534 28.67 -15.40 -11.21
N ASP A 535 29.91 -14.96 -10.94
CA ASP A 535 30.87 -15.72 -10.13
C ASP A 535 30.53 -15.75 -8.62
N GLY A 536 29.92 -16.84 -8.14
CA GLY A 536 29.77 -17.14 -6.71
C GLY A 536 28.74 -18.24 -6.44
N THR A 537 29.00 -19.13 -5.47
CA THR A 537 28.20 -20.35 -5.22
C THR A 537 27.27 -20.28 -4.00
N ASN A 538 26.99 -19.07 -3.48
CA ASN A 538 26.39 -18.87 -2.16
C ASN A 538 25.49 -17.61 -2.14
N TYR A 539 24.56 -17.48 -3.08
CA TYR A 539 23.54 -16.43 -3.04
C TYR A 539 22.24 -16.84 -3.74
N ASP A 540 21.11 -16.33 -3.22
CA ASP A 540 19.83 -16.27 -3.92
C ASP A 540 19.83 -15.04 -4.85
N CYS A 541 19.10 -15.07 -5.97
CA CYS A 541 19.03 -13.90 -6.84
C CYS A 541 17.76 -13.74 -7.67
N THR A 542 17.45 -12.46 -7.95
CA THR A 542 16.47 -12.02 -8.94
C THR A 542 17.01 -10.82 -9.71
N THR A 543 16.56 -10.65 -10.96
CA THR A 543 16.89 -9.48 -11.78
C THR A 543 15.71 -8.51 -11.78
N VAL A 544 15.95 -7.26 -11.42
CA VAL A 544 14.98 -6.16 -11.43
C VAL A 544 14.62 -5.79 -12.87
N GLN A 545 13.32 -5.62 -13.13
CA GLN A 545 12.80 -5.10 -14.40
C GLN A 545 12.29 -3.67 -14.17
N ALA A 546 12.86 -2.68 -14.85
CA ALA A 546 12.48 -1.26 -14.69
C ALA A 546 12.27 -0.58 -16.05
N GLY A 547 11.38 0.41 -16.09
CA GLY A 547 11.14 1.26 -17.26
C GLY A 547 10.86 2.69 -16.81
N GLN A 548 11.16 3.66 -17.66
CA GLN A 548 10.84 5.08 -17.44
C GLN A 548 9.35 5.32 -17.16
N LEU A 549 8.47 4.45 -17.68
CA LEU A 549 7.05 4.36 -17.35
C LEU A 549 6.76 2.97 -16.76
N THR A 550 6.11 2.93 -15.60
CA THR A 550 5.74 1.69 -14.91
C THR A 550 4.24 1.66 -14.59
N PHE A 551 3.56 0.56 -14.92
CA PHE A 551 2.17 0.30 -14.59
C PHE A 551 2.04 -0.72 -13.44
N ALA A 552 0.98 -0.59 -12.65
CA ALA A 552 0.58 -1.59 -11.66
C ALA A 552 -0.95 -1.69 -11.59
N PHE A 553 -1.47 -2.92 -11.48
CA PHE A 553 -2.90 -3.19 -11.26
C PHE A 553 -3.24 -3.14 -9.77
N ASN A 554 -4.36 -2.47 -9.42
CA ASN A 554 -4.76 -2.22 -8.03
C ASN A 554 -6.18 -2.71 -7.69
N GLY A 555 -7.08 -2.88 -8.67
CA GLY A 555 -8.50 -3.14 -8.44
C GLY A 555 -9.36 -2.97 -9.70
N PRO A 556 -10.69 -2.93 -9.60
CA PRO A 556 -11.49 -3.19 -8.40
C PRO A 556 -11.37 -4.66 -7.96
N THR A 557 -11.89 -5.00 -6.79
CA THR A 557 -12.18 -6.41 -6.45
C THR A 557 -13.37 -6.91 -7.26
N THR A 558 -13.40 -8.20 -7.60
CA THR A 558 -14.59 -8.85 -8.21
C THR A 558 -15.88 -8.44 -7.52
N GLY A 559 -16.84 -8.01 -8.32
CA GLY A 559 -18.17 -7.59 -7.90
C GLY A 559 -19.19 -7.75 -9.02
N ASP A 560 -20.44 -7.48 -8.68
CA ASP A 560 -21.55 -7.47 -9.63
C ASP A 560 -21.68 -6.07 -10.28
N ILE A 561 -22.15 -6.03 -11.52
CA ILE A 561 -22.47 -4.83 -12.31
C ILE A 561 -23.96 -4.89 -12.67
N ALA A 562 -24.67 -3.78 -12.56
CA ALA A 562 -26.05 -3.69 -13.01
C ALA A 562 -26.15 -3.39 -14.51
N GLU A 563 -27.22 -3.88 -15.12
CA GLU A 563 -27.64 -3.48 -16.47
C GLU A 563 -28.01 -1.98 -16.52
N ASN A 564 -27.82 -1.34 -17.67
CA ASN A 564 -28.02 0.11 -17.86
C ASN A 564 -27.23 1.02 -16.89
N GLN A 565 -26.22 0.48 -16.18
CA GLN A 565 -25.42 1.23 -15.22
C GLN A 565 -24.31 2.05 -15.91
N THR A 566 -24.31 3.37 -15.65
CA THR A 566 -23.27 4.29 -16.16
C THR A 566 -22.12 4.49 -15.18
N GLY A 567 -20.91 4.71 -15.69
CA GLY A 567 -19.71 5.05 -14.90
C GLY A 567 -19.12 3.89 -14.10
N VAL A 568 -19.33 2.65 -14.57
CA VAL A 568 -18.89 1.42 -13.90
C VAL A 568 -17.37 1.30 -13.95
N VAL A 569 -16.73 1.29 -12.78
CA VAL A 569 -15.28 1.04 -12.67
C VAL A 569 -15.00 -0.44 -12.90
N VAL A 570 -14.21 -0.74 -13.93
CA VAL A 570 -13.87 -2.11 -14.37
C VAL A 570 -12.37 -2.44 -14.28
N TRP A 571 -11.51 -1.42 -14.19
CA TRP A 571 -10.07 -1.58 -13.96
C TRP A 571 -9.54 -0.38 -13.16
N GLU A 572 -8.60 -0.61 -12.25
CA GLU A 572 -7.89 0.42 -11.50
C GLU A 572 -6.40 0.11 -11.47
N GLY A 573 -5.57 1.15 -11.54
CA GLY A 573 -4.13 0.99 -11.49
C GLY A 573 -3.37 2.25 -11.11
N THR A 574 -2.04 2.14 -11.11
CA THR A 574 -1.12 3.27 -10.96
C THR A 574 -0.19 3.33 -12.16
N MET A 575 -0.06 4.52 -12.74
CA MET A 575 0.95 4.86 -13.74
C MET A 575 2.04 5.66 -13.04
N THR A 576 3.30 5.25 -13.10
CA THR A 576 4.43 5.99 -12.50
C THR A 576 5.49 6.30 -13.54
N ALA A 577 5.85 7.57 -13.67
CA ALA A 577 6.91 8.01 -14.57
C ALA A 577 8.16 8.43 -13.78
N GLU A 578 9.32 7.90 -14.16
CA GLU A 578 10.61 8.29 -13.57
C GLU A 578 11.03 9.68 -14.05
N ASN A 579 10.99 9.88 -15.37
CA ASN A 579 11.25 11.14 -16.05
C ASN A 579 9.93 11.80 -16.49
N LEU A 580 9.99 12.96 -17.15
CA LEU A 580 8.78 13.48 -17.82
C LEU A 580 8.47 12.56 -19.01
N VAL A 581 7.25 12.04 -19.05
CA VAL A 581 6.76 11.12 -20.07
C VAL A 581 5.46 11.67 -20.67
N GLU A 582 5.37 11.70 -21.99
CA GLU A 582 4.15 11.92 -22.77
C GLU A 582 3.57 10.54 -23.13
N ILE A 583 2.46 10.15 -22.49
CA ILE A 583 1.68 8.98 -22.89
C ILE A 583 0.81 9.41 -24.08
N ARG A 584 0.79 8.59 -25.14
CA ARG A 584 0.20 8.90 -26.44
C ARG A 584 -0.76 7.82 -26.96
N ALA A 585 -0.66 6.61 -26.44
CA ALA A 585 -1.69 5.59 -26.58
C ALA A 585 -1.63 4.59 -25.41
N LEU A 586 -2.79 4.08 -25.03
CA LEU A 586 -3.00 2.94 -24.13
C LEU A 586 -4.11 2.09 -24.75
N GLU A 587 -3.96 0.78 -24.80
CA GLU A 587 -5.05 -0.11 -25.23
C GLU A 587 -5.52 -0.97 -24.07
N PHE A 588 -6.83 -1.02 -23.88
CA PHE A 588 -7.45 -1.95 -22.95
C PHE A 588 -8.27 -2.98 -23.71
N ASP A 589 -7.98 -4.26 -23.48
CA ASP A 589 -8.80 -5.35 -24.00
C ASP A 589 -9.92 -5.70 -23.04
N VAL A 590 -11.02 -6.16 -23.61
CA VAL A 590 -12.19 -6.67 -22.92
C VAL A 590 -12.39 -8.13 -23.33
N ASN A 591 -12.56 -8.97 -22.32
CA ASN A 591 -12.61 -10.43 -22.38
C ASN A 591 -11.42 -11.07 -23.14
N PRO A 592 -10.17 -10.76 -22.75
CA PRO A 592 -8.93 -11.20 -23.42
C PRO A 592 -8.64 -12.71 -23.32
N THR A 593 -9.53 -13.51 -22.72
CA THR A 593 -9.37 -14.96 -22.66
C THR A 593 -10.61 -15.65 -23.22
N SER A 594 -10.38 -16.59 -24.16
CA SER A 594 -11.35 -17.42 -24.89
C SER A 594 -12.24 -18.34 -24.02
N ALA A 595 -12.39 -18.06 -22.72
CA ALA A 595 -12.90 -18.97 -21.70
C ALA A 595 -14.41 -18.81 -21.40
N THR A 596 -15.26 -18.99 -22.41
CA THR A 596 -16.69 -19.37 -22.22
C THR A 596 -17.57 -18.44 -21.35
N THR A 597 -17.24 -17.16 -21.22
CA THR A 597 -17.97 -16.21 -20.36
C THR A 597 -18.14 -14.85 -21.06
N SER A 598 -19.39 -14.43 -21.24
CA SER A 598 -19.89 -13.31 -22.06
C SER A 598 -19.46 -13.28 -23.53
N ASP A 599 -20.46 -13.39 -24.40
CA ASP A 599 -20.34 -12.99 -25.81
C ASP A 599 -20.32 -11.47 -25.90
N LEU A 600 -19.22 -10.88 -26.37
CA LEU A 600 -19.22 -9.47 -26.80
C LEU A 600 -20.07 -9.26 -28.08
N CYS A 601 -20.42 -10.35 -28.77
CA CYS A 601 -21.45 -10.43 -29.81
C CYS A 601 -21.89 -11.89 -30.00
N THR A 602 -23.19 -12.19 -30.00
CA THR A 602 -23.65 -13.55 -30.34
C THR A 602 -23.68 -13.76 -31.86
N GLY A 603 -22.96 -14.78 -32.32
CA GLY A 603 -22.91 -15.18 -33.73
C GLY A 603 -21.69 -14.63 -34.48
N ALA A 604 -21.79 -14.57 -35.81
CA ALA A 604 -20.68 -14.08 -36.62
C ALA A 604 -20.62 -12.55 -36.57
N CYS A 605 -19.82 -12.02 -35.63
CA CYS A 605 -19.39 -10.62 -35.65
C CYS A 605 -18.86 -10.29 -37.05
N GLY A 606 -19.64 -9.51 -37.82
CA GLY A 606 -19.20 -8.98 -39.10
C GLY A 606 -18.27 -7.79 -38.90
N THR A 607 -17.87 -7.16 -40.00
CA THR A 607 -17.25 -5.83 -39.95
C THR A 607 -18.35 -4.77 -39.67
N VAL A 608 -18.74 -4.62 -38.40
CA VAL A 608 -19.92 -3.85 -37.96
C VAL A 608 -19.52 -2.59 -37.15
N SER A 609 -20.47 -1.66 -37.11
CA SER A 609 -20.51 -0.32 -36.48
C SER A 609 -19.90 -0.20 -35.07
N SER A 610 -19.52 1.04 -34.73
CA SER A 610 -18.97 1.50 -33.44
C SER A 610 -20.01 1.57 -32.31
N THR A 611 -20.79 0.51 -32.10
CA THR A 611 -21.92 0.48 -31.17
C THR A 611 -22.08 -0.92 -30.57
N HIS A 612 -21.94 -1.02 -29.25
CA HIS A 612 -21.94 -2.25 -28.46
C HIS A 612 -22.64 -1.98 -27.11
N ASN A 613 -22.89 -3.00 -26.30
CA ASN A 613 -23.54 -2.82 -24.99
C ASN A 613 -22.62 -2.22 -23.90
N TYR A 614 -21.32 -2.22 -24.17
CA TYR A 614 -20.29 -1.63 -23.30
C TYR A 614 -19.71 -0.40 -24.01
N GLN A 615 -20.16 0.79 -23.61
CA GLN A 615 -19.90 2.07 -24.30
C GLN A 615 -19.13 3.06 -23.40
N ASN A 616 -18.87 4.25 -23.93
CA ASN A 616 -18.43 5.42 -23.17
C ASN A 616 -17.17 5.13 -22.32
N TRP A 617 -16.17 4.49 -22.93
CA TRP A 617 -14.96 4.04 -22.24
C TRP A 617 -14.01 5.20 -21.94
N ARG A 618 -13.69 5.40 -20.66
CA ARG A 618 -12.96 6.59 -20.16
C ARG A 618 -11.87 6.18 -19.18
N LEU A 619 -10.69 6.76 -19.35
CA LEU A 619 -9.65 6.78 -18.31
C LEU A 619 -9.88 8.01 -17.43
N VAL A 620 -9.99 7.85 -16.12
CA VAL A 620 -10.17 8.97 -15.16
C VAL A 620 -9.09 8.96 -14.07
N ASP A 621 -8.75 10.15 -13.57
CA ASP A 621 -7.94 10.34 -12.37
C ASP A 621 -8.75 9.95 -11.13
N LYS A 622 -8.25 8.97 -10.36
CA LYS A 622 -8.96 8.38 -9.22
C LYS A 622 -9.15 9.35 -8.03
N ALA A 623 -8.30 10.36 -7.92
CA ALA A 623 -8.32 11.31 -6.80
C ALA A 623 -9.29 12.48 -7.02
N THR A 624 -9.63 12.79 -8.28
CA THR A 624 -10.45 13.93 -8.68
C THR A 624 -11.73 13.55 -9.43
N GLY A 625 -11.80 12.34 -10.00
CA GLY A 625 -12.89 11.90 -10.88
C GLY A 625 -12.85 12.56 -12.27
N SER A 626 -11.74 13.21 -12.64
CA SER A 626 -11.60 13.92 -13.92
C SER A 626 -11.21 12.96 -15.04
N THR A 627 -11.89 13.00 -16.18
CA THR A 627 -11.47 12.28 -17.39
C THR A 627 -10.09 12.75 -17.84
N ILE A 628 -9.16 11.80 -17.99
CA ILE A 628 -7.83 11.97 -18.56
C ILE A 628 -7.89 11.77 -20.08
N SER A 629 -8.58 10.71 -20.52
CA SER A 629 -8.71 10.36 -21.93
C SER A 629 -10.07 9.70 -22.21
N GLY A 630 -10.60 9.94 -23.41
CA GLY A 630 -11.90 9.46 -23.87
C GLY A 630 -13.05 10.47 -23.70
N PRO A 631 -14.29 10.05 -24.01
CA PRO A 631 -14.69 8.66 -24.18
C PRO A 631 -14.37 8.03 -25.54
N TYR A 632 -14.26 6.70 -25.54
CA TYR A 632 -14.07 5.85 -26.71
C TYR A 632 -15.15 4.78 -26.83
N ASP A 633 -15.34 4.31 -28.08
CA ASP A 633 -16.14 3.14 -28.41
C ASP A 633 -15.24 1.91 -28.58
N MET A 634 -15.76 0.73 -28.24
CA MET A 634 -15.07 -0.54 -28.43
C MET A 634 -14.97 -0.93 -29.91
N THR A 635 -13.86 -1.55 -30.31
CA THR A 635 -13.69 -2.23 -31.60
C THR A 635 -13.40 -3.70 -31.37
N ILE A 636 -14.24 -4.63 -31.86
CA ILE A 636 -14.02 -6.07 -31.71
C ILE A 636 -13.13 -6.60 -32.85
N ASP A 637 -12.02 -7.29 -32.54
CA ASP A 637 -11.31 -8.07 -33.55
C ASP A 637 -11.98 -9.43 -33.77
N THR A 638 -12.13 -9.76 -35.05
CA THR A 638 -12.77 -10.96 -35.58
C THR A 638 -11.77 -11.88 -36.28
N THR A 639 -10.49 -11.52 -36.29
CA THR A 639 -9.43 -12.27 -37.00
C THR A 639 -8.62 -13.20 -36.10
N GLU A 640 -8.39 -12.84 -34.83
CA GLU A 640 -7.96 -13.78 -33.78
C GLU A 640 -9.11 -14.69 -33.30
N ALA A 641 -10.36 -14.38 -33.67
CA ALA A 641 -11.52 -15.21 -33.36
C ALA A 641 -11.53 -16.51 -34.20
N SER A 642 -11.37 -17.66 -33.54
CA SER A 642 -11.78 -18.93 -34.12
C SER A 642 -13.31 -18.98 -34.25
N ALA A 643 -13.86 -19.80 -35.16
CA ALA A 643 -15.30 -19.86 -35.44
C ALA A 643 -16.18 -20.51 -34.32
N ALA A 644 -15.70 -20.49 -33.08
CA ALA A 644 -16.39 -20.94 -31.87
C ALA A 644 -15.93 -20.15 -30.61
N THR A 645 -15.31 -18.97 -30.79
CA THR A 645 -14.74 -18.18 -29.70
C THR A 645 -15.04 -16.70 -29.91
N ASN A 646 -15.65 -16.10 -28.88
CA ASN A 646 -16.05 -14.72 -28.73
C ASN A 646 -14.84 -13.80 -29.06
N GLY A 647 -15.06 -12.75 -29.85
CA GLY A 647 -13.98 -11.83 -30.25
C GLY A 647 -13.45 -10.99 -29.08
N ILE A 648 -12.21 -10.53 -29.16
CA ILE A 648 -11.63 -9.61 -28.16
C ILE A 648 -12.05 -8.19 -28.50
N GLY A 649 -12.52 -7.43 -27.50
CA GLY A 649 -12.90 -6.03 -27.64
C GLY A 649 -11.74 -5.11 -27.27
N HIS A 650 -11.28 -4.27 -28.19
CA HIS A 650 -10.15 -3.35 -27.98
C HIS A 650 -10.62 -1.91 -27.77
N ILE A 651 -10.08 -1.24 -26.75
CA ILE A 651 -10.30 0.18 -26.42
C ILE A 651 -8.99 0.96 -26.65
N ALA A 652 -8.77 1.41 -27.87
CA ALA A 652 -7.58 2.17 -28.26
C ALA A 652 -7.66 3.65 -27.79
N MET A 653 -7.25 3.92 -26.55
CA MET A 653 -7.19 5.28 -26.00
C MET A 653 -5.97 6.02 -26.58
N THR A 654 -6.18 7.20 -27.16
CA THR A 654 -5.19 7.88 -28.04
C THR A 654 -5.00 9.38 -27.78
N ASP A 655 -5.60 9.93 -26.72
CA ASP A 655 -5.32 11.30 -26.27
C ASP A 655 -3.92 11.39 -25.64
N ASP A 656 -3.22 12.51 -25.87
CA ASP A 656 -1.92 12.77 -25.27
C ASP A 656 -2.05 13.39 -23.86
N PHE A 657 -1.40 12.75 -22.88
CA PHE A 657 -1.28 13.30 -21.52
C PHE A 657 0.12 13.08 -20.95
N THR A 658 0.53 13.98 -20.04
CA THR A 658 1.89 13.98 -19.49
C THR A 658 1.94 13.62 -18.02
N LEU A 659 2.88 12.75 -17.68
CA LEU A 659 3.30 12.49 -16.30
C LEU A 659 4.62 13.23 -16.06
N THR A 660 4.71 13.94 -14.94
CA THR A 660 5.93 14.64 -14.54
C THR A 660 6.92 13.68 -13.86
N ALA A 661 8.21 14.02 -13.87
CA ALA A 661 9.27 13.18 -13.32
C ALA A 661 9.03 12.86 -11.82
N GLY A 662 8.93 11.58 -11.48
CA GLY A 662 8.61 11.08 -10.15
C GLY A 662 7.12 11.09 -9.78
N GLN A 663 6.22 11.34 -10.73
CA GLN A 663 4.78 11.31 -10.51
C GLN A 663 4.22 9.89 -10.61
N SER A 664 3.51 9.46 -9.57
CA SER A 664 2.53 8.38 -9.64
C SER A 664 1.12 8.97 -9.79
N LEU A 665 0.37 8.49 -10.77
CA LEU A 665 -1.03 8.82 -11.03
C LEU A 665 -1.88 7.57 -10.80
N GLU A 666 -2.85 7.64 -9.90
CA GLU A 666 -3.86 6.58 -9.72
C GLU A 666 -5.01 6.82 -10.70
N VAL A 667 -5.38 5.77 -11.44
CA VAL A 667 -6.37 5.83 -12.51
C VAL A 667 -7.46 4.78 -12.34
N GLN A 668 -8.61 5.03 -12.95
CA GLN A 668 -9.69 4.07 -13.13
C GLN A 668 -10.12 4.06 -14.60
N VAL A 669 -10.42 2.88 -15.15
CA VAL A 669 -11.16 2.72 -16.41
C VAL A 669 -12.62 2.56 -16.06
N LEU A 670 -13.45 3.44 -16.62
CA LEU A 670 -14.90 3.40 -16.52
C LEU A 670 -15.50 3.02 -17.87
N MET A 671 -16.59 2.25 -17.83
CA MET A 671 -17.49 2.02 -18.97
C MET A 671 -18.93 2.36 -18.57
N ASP A 672 -19.79 2.55 -19.56
CA ASP A 672 -21.24 2.53 -19.37
C ASP A 672 -21.77 1.21 -19.93
N VAL A 673 -22.57 0.51 -19.12
CA VAL A 673 -23.36 -0.63 -19.58
C VAL A 673 -24.69 -0.07 -20.08
N GLN A 674 -25.10 -0.48 -21.27
CA GLN A 674 -26.41 -0.17 -21.84
C GLN A 674 -26.96 -1.43 -22.51
N ASP A 675 -28.17 -1.83 -22.13
CA ASP A 675 -28.94 -2.77 -22.96
C ASP A 675 -29.64 -1.98 -24.06
N ASP A 676 -29.31 -2.30 -25.31
CA ASP A 676 -29.91 -1.73 -26.50
C ASP A 676 -30.33 -2.87 -27.42
N ALA A 677 -31.64 -3.05 -27.55
CA ALA A 677 -32.27 -4.13 -28.31
C ALA A 677 -31.96 -4.14 -29.82
N THR A 678 -31.07 -3.27 -30.32
CA THR A 678 -30.47 -3.39 -31.66
C THR A 678 -29.22 -4.30 -31.70
N PHE A 679 -28.72 -4.75 -30.54
CA PHE A 679 -27.59 -5.68 -30.40
C PHE A 679 -27.99 -6.99 -29.72
N THR A 680 -27.00 -7.81 -29.33
CA THR A 680 -27.21 -9.00 -28.50
C THR A 680 -27.63 -8.57 -27.09
N GLU A 681 -28.77 -9.05 -26.59
CA GLU A 681 -29.23 -8.88 -25.19
C GLU A 681 -28.14 -9.26 -24.15
N ILE A 682 -27.90 -8.43 -23.13
CA ILE A 682 -26.91 -8.77 -22.09
C ILE A 682 -27.47 -9.87 -21.19
N THR A 683 -26.76 -10.98 -21.02
CA THR A 683 -27.29 -12.11 -20.25
C THR A 683 -26.86 -12.04 -18.78
N ALA A 684 -27.81 -12.17 -17.84
CA ALA A 684 -27.48 -12.25 -16.42
C ALA A 684 -26.52 -13.42 -16.11
N GLY A 685 -25.35 -13.11 -15.54
CA GLY A 685 -24.25 -14.06 -15.35
C GLY A 685 -23.11 -13.92 -16.37
N ASP A 686 -23.24 -13.03 -17.36
CA ASP A 686 -22.12 -12.60 -18.20
C ASP A 686 -21.00 -11.99 -17.36
N VAL A 687 -19.76 -12.14 -17.84
CA VAL A 687 -18.56 -11.66 -17.15
C VAL A 687 -17.77 -10.72 -18.05
N VAL A 688 -17.39 -9.57 -17.50
CA VAL A 688 -16.45 -8.61 -18.09
C VAL A 688 -15.11 -8.73 -17.37
N ILE A 689 -14.03 -8.88 -18.13
CA ILE A 689 -12.63 -8.84 -17.67
C ILE A 689 -11.90 -7.81 -18.53
N VAL A 690 -11.28 -6.80 -17.90
CA VAL A 690 -10.50 -5.77 -18.61
C VAL A 690 -9.00 -5.98 -18.38
N ARG A 691 -8.19 -5.84 -19.42
CA ARG A 691 -6.72 -6.00 -19.42
C ARG A 691 -6.07 -4.80 -20.07
N LEU A 692 -5.06 -4.20 -19.43
CA LEU A 692 -4.16 -3.25 -20.14
C LEU A 692 -3.22 -4.08 -21.02
N ASP A 693 -3.31 -3.93 -22.34
CA ASP A 693 -2.33 -4.51 -23.27
C ASP A 693 -1.03 -3.70 -23.15
N SER A 694 0.05 -4.39 -22.77
CA SER A 694 1.33 -3.71 -22.54
C SER A 694 2.08 -3.44 -23.83
N ASP A 695 1.87 -4.25 -24.88
CA ASP A 695 2.56 -4.15 -26.17
C ASP A 695 2.01 -3.01 -27.04
N GLN A 696 0.72 -2.65 -26.92
CA GLN A 696 0.14 -1.48 -27.61
C GLN A 696 0.40 -0.13 -26.94
N THR A 697 1.00 -0.10 -25.73
CA THR A 697 1.26 1.17 -25.05
C THR A 697 2.27 2.02 -25.82
N SER A 698 1.88 3.26 -26.17
CA SER A 698 2.75 4.22 -26.85
C SER A 698 3.06 5.42 -25.95
N ALA A 699 4.34 5.64 -25.67
CA ALA A 699 4.81 6.77 -24.87
C ALA A 699 6.10 7.39 -25.44
N ARG A 700 6.43 8.60 -24.99
CA ARG A 700 7.66 9.33 -25.33
C ARG A 700 8.31 9.94 -24.10
N ASP A 701 9.63 10.00 -24.14
CA ASP A 701 10.42 10.65 -23.10
C ASP A 701 10.50 12.18 -23.28
N ALA A 702 11.17 12.85 -22.33
CA ALA A 702 11.39 14.30 -22.35
C ALA A 702 12.26 14.81 -23.54
N ASN A 703 12.93 13.91 -24.27
CA ASN A 703 13.69 14.22 -25.49
C ASN A 703 12.85 13.99 -26.77
N ASN A 704 11.60 13.52 -26.63
CA ASN A 704 10.67 13.11 -27.69
C ASN A 704 11.12 11.84 -28.45
N ASP A 705 11.98 11.01 -27.83
CA ASP A 705 12.26 9.66 -28.31
C ASP A 705 11.12 8.69 -27.91
N THR A 706 10.80 7.72 -28.77
CA THR A 706 9.73 6.73 -28.52
C THR A 706 10.21 5.66 -27.54
N MET A 707 9.43 5.45 -26.48
CA MET A 707 9.69 4.45 -25.45
C MET A 707 9.32 3.04 -25.92
N THR A 708 10.11 2.03 -25.56
CA THR A 708 9.92 0.64 -25.98
C THR A 708 9.43 -0.24 -24.84
N VAL A 709 8.46 -1.13 -25.13
CA VAL A 709 7.88 -2.07 -24.16
C VAL A 709 8.93 -3.10 -23.73
N GLY A 710 9.02 -3.34 -22.42
CA GLY A 710 10.00 -4.22 -21.79
C GLY A 710 11.39 -3.64 -21.57
N THR A 711 11.67 -2.41 -22.03
CA THR A 711 12.91 -1.68 -21.70
C THR A 711 12.66 -0.33 -21.04
N ASP A 712 11.68 0.43 -21.57
CA ASP A 712 11.32 1.76 -21.12
C ASP A 712 9.90 1.83 -20.56
N ILE A 713 9.05 0.84 -20.90
CA ILE A 713 7.70 0.64 -20.36
C ILE A 713 7.66 -0.73 -19.68
N ILE A 714 7.21 -0.79 -18.41
CA ILE A 714 7.18 -2.01 -17.58
C ILE A 714 5.81 -2.16 -16.87
N PRO A 715 5.31 -3.39 -16.65
CA PRO A 715 5.85 -4.67 -17.10
C PRO A 715 5.75 -4.87 -18.62
N SER A 716 6.50 -5.85 -19.16
CA SER A 716 6.40 -6.30 -20.56
C SER A 716 5.32 -7.36 -20.76
N SER A 717 4.27 -7.30 -19.96
CA SER A 717 3.23 -8.33 -19.87
C SER A 717 1.96 -7.69 -19.36
N ASP A 718 0.85 -8.04 -19.98
CA ASP A 718 -0.43 -7.38 -19.77
C ASP A 718 -0.93 -7.42 -18.33
N LEU A 719 -1.64 -6.37 -17.94
CA LEU A 719 -2.22 -6.25 -16.60
C LEU A 719 -3.72 -6.56 -16.64
N THR A 720 -4.03 -7.86 -16.69
CA THR A 720 -5.39 -8.40 -16.60
C THR A 720 -6.00 -8.14 -15.23
N GLY A 721 -7.19 -7.54 -15.21
CA GLY A 721 -7.95 -7.23 -14.02
C GLY A 721 -8.82 -8.39 -13.51
N ASN A 722 -9.64 -8.09 -12.50
CA ASN A 722 -10.56 -9.06 -11.91
C ASN A 722 -11.84 -9.20 -12.75
N SER A 723 -12.46 -10.38 -12.68
CA SER A 723 -13.79 -10.63 -13.26
C SER A 723 -14.87 -9.80 -12.56
N MET A 724 -15.74 -9.18 -13.35
CA MET A 724 -16.94 -8.47 -12.91
C MET A 724 -18.17 -9.09 -13.59
N THR A 725 -19.27 -9.32 -12.85
CA THR A 725 -20.41 -10.12 -13.35
C THR A 725 -21.65 -9.27 -13.57
N ILE A 726 -22.27 -9.33 -14.75
CA ILE A 726 -23.54 -8.64 -15.02
C ILE A 726 -24.69 -9.31 -14.29
N ARG A 727 -25.57 -8.50 -13.69
CA ARG A 727 -26.90 -8.93 -13.23
C ARG A 727 -27.97 -7.99 -13.76
N THR A 728 -28.97 -8.57 -14.41
CA THR A 728 -30.15 -7.85 -14.89
C THR A 728 -31.22 -7.80 -13.79
N ALA A 729 -31.92 -6.67 -13.69
CA ALA A 729 -33.13 -6.58 -12.89
C ALA A 729 -34.24 -7.36 -13.60
N SER A 730 -35.12 -8.03 -12.85
CA SER A 730 -36.14 -8.88 -13.43
C SER A 730 -37.37 -8.99 -12.53
N LEU A 731 -38.53 -9.02 -13.17
CA LEU A 731 -39.83 -9.20 -12.53
C LEU A 731 -40.58 -10.30 -13.29
N SER A 732 -41.10 -11.29 -12.57
CA SER A 732 -41.89 -12.39 -13.16
C SER A 732 -43.29 -12.40 -12.55
N VAL A 733 -44.29 -12.60 -13.40
CA VAL A 733 -45.70 -12.44 -13.02
C VAL A 733 -46.50 -13.69 -13.37
N SER A 734 -47.29 -14.17 -12.42
CA SER A 734 -48.07 -15.40 -12.56
C SER A 734 -49.42 -15.29 -11.87
N ILE A 735 -50.42 -16.00 -12.38
CA ILE A 735 -51.75 -16.01 -11.76
C ILE A 735 -51.71 -16.77 -10.43
N ALA A 736 -52.18 -16.13 -9.36
CA ALA A 736 -52.17 -16.70 -8.02
C ALA A 736 -53.46 -17.48 -7.76
N SER A 737 -53.36 -18.67 -7.16
CA SER A 737 -54.47 -19.61 -6.93
C SER A 737 -55.53 -19.17 -5.89
N ASN A 738 -55.55 -17.89 -5.51
CA ASN A 738 -56.47 -17.30 -4.54
C ASN A 738 -56.63 -15.78 -4.82
N PRO A 739 -57.84 -15.28 -5.13
CA PRO A 739 -59.13 -15.98 -5.21
C PRO A 739 -59.17 -17.07 -6.29
N ALA A 740 -59.92 -18.15 -6.04
CA ALA A 740 -60.20 -19.19 -7.03
C ALA A 740 -61.52 -18.89 -7.77
N SER A 741 -61.79 -19.62 -8.86
CA SER A 741 -63.04 -19.49 -9.62
C SER A 741 -64.26 -19.81 -8.76
N ALA A 742 -65.22 -18.89 -8.71
CA ALA A 742 -66.43 -18.96 -7.88
C ALA A 742 -67.66 -18.43 -8.63
N THR A 743 -68.84 -18.56 -8.00
CA THR A 743 -70.08 -17.95 -8.51
C THR A 743 -70.58 -16.89 -7.55
N TYR A 744 -70.73 -15.67 -8.06
CA TYR A 744 -71.32 -14.52 -7.39
C TYR A 744 -72.66 -14.17 -8.04
N VAL A 745 -73.50 -13.43 -7.33
CA VAL A 745 -74.70 -12.84 -7.90
C VAL A 745 -74.39 -11.41 -8.34
N ARG A 746 -75.05 -10.94 -9.41
CA ARG A 746 -75.02 -9.54 -9.84
C ARG A 746 -75.24 -8.55 -8.68
N GLY A 747 -74.66 -7.35 -8.78
CA GLY A 747 -74.83 -6.29 -7.79
C GLY A 747 -74.01 -6.43 -6.50
N ILE A 748 -73.23 -7.51 -6.31
CA ILE A 748 -72.36 -7.67 -5.13
C ILE A 748 -71.13 -6.75 -5.26
N SER A 749 -70.81 -6.03 -4.18
CA SER A 749 -69.64 -5.15 -4.07
C SER A 749 -68.48 -5.82 -3.32
N ASN A 750 -67.24 -5.39 -3.58
CA ASN A 750 -66.00 -5.90 -2.96
C ASN A 750 -65.73 -7.39 -3.18
N VAL A 751 -65.95 -7.87 -4.42
CA VAL A 751 -65.63 -9.24 -4.85
C VAL A 751 -64.16 -9.32 -5.27
N ASP A 752 -63.37 -10.17 -4.64
CA ASP A 752 -62.01 -10.47 -5.10
C ASP A 752 -62.10 -11.40 -6.33
N ILE A 753 -61.77 -10.89 -7.53
CA ILE A 753 -61.97 -11.63 -8.79
C ILE A 753 -60.72 -12.38 -9.27
N ALA A 754 -59.53 -11.86 -8.97
CA ALA A 754 -58.25 -12.44 -9.33
C ALA A 754 -57.14 -12.02 -8.37
N GLY A 755 -56.02 -12.73 -8.43
CA GLY A 755 -54.78 -12.33 -7.77
C GLY A 755 -53.58 -12.70 -8.65
N PHE A 756 -52.54 -11.88 -8.59
CA PHE A 756 -51.34 -12.03 -9.38
C PHE A 756 -50.12 -12.01 -8.44
N ALA A 757 -49.23 -12.99 -8.60
CA ALA A 757 -48.00 -13.09 -7.84
C ALA A 757 -46.84 -12.49 -8.66
N PHE A 758 -46.21 -11.47 -8.10
CA PHE A 758 -45.10 -10.72 -8.65
C PHE A 758 -43.83 -11.10 -7.90
N ALA A 759 -42.82 -11.66 -8.59
CA ALA A 759 -41.56 -12.10 -8.00
C ALA A 759 -40.36 -11.38 -8.60
N ALA A 760 -39.61 -10.67 -7.75
CA ALA A 760 -38.43 -9.90 -8.13
C ALA A 760 -37.16 -10.78 -8.14
N GLY A 761 -36.27 -10.51 -9.10
CA GLY A 761 -34.97 -11.15 -9.27
C GLY A 761 -33.97 -10.82 -8.16
N THR A 762 -32.74 -11.30 -8.29
CA THR A 762 -31.70 -11.17 -7.24
C THR A 762 -30.77 -9.96 -7.38
N ALA A 763 -30.99 -9.11 -8.40
CA ALA A 763 -30.12 -7.97 -8.71
C ALA A 763 -30.45 -6.72 -7.88
N SER A 764 -31.73 -6.35 -7.82
CA SER A 764 -32.22 -5.12 -7.19
C SER A 764 -33.60 -5.34 -6.54
N ASP A 765 -34.02 -4.37 -5.73
CA ASP A 765 -35.43 -4.16 -5.43
C ASP A 765 -36.16 -3.67 -6.70
N VAL A 766 -37.48 -3.83 -6.76
CA VAL A 766 -38.32 -3.50 -7.92
C VAL A 766 -39.51 -2.63 -7.51
N THR A 767 -39.78 -1.55 -8.23
CA THR A 767 -40.90 -0.63 -7.98
C THR A 767 -41.93 -0.71 -9.11
N VAL A 768 -43.13 -1.19 -8.81
CA VAL A 768 -44.27 -1.18 -9.75
C VAL A 768 -45.06 0.12 -9.59
N SER A 769 -45.43 0.74 -10.70
CA SER A 769 -46.08 2.07 -10.75
C SER A 769 -47.35 2.14 -11.60
N ALA A 770 -47.55 1.17 -12.50
CA ALA A 770 -48.81 0.95 -13.21
C ALA A 770 -49.05 -0.56 -13.46
N VAL A 771 -50.32 -0.95 -13.51
CA VAL A 771 -50.80 -2.28 -13.93
C VAL A 771 -52.12 -2.11 -14.67
N THR A 772 -52.19 -2.59 -15.90
CA THR A 772 -53.39 -2.78 -16.70
C THR A 772 -53.89 -4.21 -16.52
N ILE A 773 -55.21 -4.37 -16.48
CA ILE A 773 -55.86 -5.67 -16.35
C ILE A 773 -56.90 -5.77 -17.46
N LYS A 774 -56.79 -6.80 -18.29
CA LYS A 774 -57.71 -7.05 -19.40
C LYS A 774 -58.89 -7.83 -18.88
N GLY A 775 -60.10 -7.32 -19.12
CA GLY A 775 -61.36 -8.00 -18.80
C GLY A 775 -62.01 -8.51 -20.07
N ALA A 776 -62.39 -9.79 -20.11
CA ALA A 776 -63.27 -10.35 -21.13
C ALA A 776 -64.49 -11.01 -20.50
N MET A 777 -65.63 -11.01 -21.22
CA MET A 777 -66.86 -11.67 -20.75
C MET A 777 -67.57 -12.51 -21.83
N ASP A 778 -68.22 -13.59 -21.37
CA ASP A 778 -68.88 -14.62 -22.17
C ASP A 778 -70.28 -14.93 -21.60
N ALA A 779 -71.29 -14.99 -22.46
CA ALA A 779 -72.70 -15.23 -22.12
C ALA A 779 -73.09 -16.67 -21.75
N ASP A 780 -72.32 -17.69 -22.14
CA ASP A 780 -72.72 -19.10 -22.09
C ASP A 780 -72.18 -19.88 -20.86
N GLY A 781 -71.49 -19.19 -19.94
CA GLY A 781 -71.21 -19.70 -18.59
C GLY A 781 -70.28 -20.91 -18.53
N GLY A 782 -69.13 -20.82 -19.20
CA GLY A 782 -68.10 -21.87 -19.25
C GLY A 782 -66.70 -21.42 -18.79
N PRO A 783 -65.65 -22.18 -19.17
CA PRO A 783 -64.23 -21.80 -19.11
C PRO A 783 -63.68 -21.32 -20.48
N SER A 784 -64.53 -21.22 -21.51
CA SER A 784 -64.25 -20.67 -22.85
C SER A 784 -64.47 -19.17 -22.89
N VAL A 785 -63.84 -18.45 -23.83
CA VAL A 785 -64.02 -17.01 -24.00
C VAL A 785 -64.59 -16.68 -25.38
N ALA A 786 -65.91 -16.68 -25.51
CA ALA A 786 -66.60 -16.19 -26.71
C ALA A 786 -66.38 -14.67 -26.91
N GLY A 787 -66.24 -13.90 -25.82
CA GLY A 787 -65.94 -12.47 -25.89
C GLY A 787 -67.09 -11.64 -26.47
N ASP A 788 -68.34 -12.03 -26.18
CA ASP A 788 -69.55 -11.44 -26.76
C ASP A 788 -70.25 -10.41 -25.85
N LEU A 789 -69.90 -10.36 -24.55
CA LEU A 789 -70.49 -9.44 -23.57
C LEU A 789 -69.58 -8.26 -23.22
N THR A 790 -70.17 -7.07 -23.08
CA THR A 790 -69.46 -5.84 -22.69
C THR A 790 -69.16 -5.79 -21.19
N VAL A 791 -67.89 -5.86 -20.80
CA VAL A 791 -67.48 -6.00 -19.38
C VAL A 791 -67.97 -4.87 -18.48
N GLN A 792 -67.95 -3.62 -18.97
CA GLN A 792 -68.46 -2.43 -18.28
C GLN A 792 -69.96 -2.52 -17.89
N ASN A 793 -70.75 -3.38 -18.55
CA ASN A 793 -72.15 -3.59 -18.20
C ASN A 793 -72.32 -4.44 -16.93
N SER A 794 -71.45 -5.44 -16.71
CA SER A 794 -71.56 -6.39 -15.60
C SER A 794 -70.55 -6.13 -14.48
N VAL A 795 -69.52 -5.29 -14.69
CA VAL A 795 -68.59 -4.80 -13.67
C VAL A 795 -68.56 -3.28 -13.64
N SER A 796 -68.92 -2.68 -12.51
CA SER A 796 -69.03 -1.22 -12.35
C SER A 796 -67.68 -0.53 -12.08
N SER A 797 -66.81 -1.15 -11.27
CA SER A 797 -65.49 -0.62 -10.91
C SER A 797 -64.61 -1.68 -10.26
N CYS A 798 -63.29 -1.52 -10.29
CA CYS A 798 -62.35 -2.34 -9.53
C CYS A 798 -61.24 -1.53 -8.87
N SER A 799 -60.61 -2.07 -7.82
CA SER A 799 -59.42 -1.55 -7.15
C SER A 799 -58.40 -2.66 -6.92
N ILE A 800 -57.11 -2.32 -6.89
CA ILE A 800 -56.03 -3.26 -6.62
C ILE A 800 -55.54 -3.14 -5.17
N HIS A 801 -55.27 -4.29 -4.56
CA HIS A 801 -54.89 -4.42 -3.16
C HIS A 801 -53.62 -5.25 -2.97
N ASP A 802 -52.85 -4.92 -1.94
CA ASP A 802 -51.76 -5.76 -1.48
C ASP A 802 -52.34 -6.99 -0.76
N GLY A 803 -52.03 -8.18 -1.28
CA GLY A 803 -52.57 -9.46 -0.83
C GLY A 803 -51.96 -10.00 0.47
N SER A 804 -50.95 -9.34 1.03
CA SER A 804 -50.31 -9.72 2.30
C SER A 804 -50.87 -8.92 3.47
N THR A 805 -51.22 -7.65 3.23
CA THR A 805 -51.69 -6.68 4.23
C THR A 805 -53.17 -6.32 4.10
N GLY A 806 -53.76 -6.51 2.92
CA GLY A 806 -55.10 -6.03 2.56
C GLY A 806 -55.17 -4.53 2.24
N ALA A 807 -54.04 -3.81 2.22
CA ALA A 807 -53.99 -2.40 1.91
C ALA A 807 -54.49 -2.11 0.47
N LEU A 808 -55.07 -0.93 0.26
CA LEU A 808 -55.36 -0.41 -1.08
C LEU A 808 -54.04 0.05 -1.72
N ILE A 809 -53.78 -0.38 -2.95
CA ILE A 809 -52.68 0.12 -3.78
C ILE A 809 -53.21 1.27 -4.64
N ASP A 810 -54.29 1.03 -5.40
CA ASP A 810 -54.90 2.02 -6.30
C ASP A 810 -56.39 1.71 -6.61
N GLY A 811 -57.10 2.70 -7.12
CA GLY A 811 -58.52 2.66 -7.50
C GLY A 811 -59.49 3.22 -6.43
N PRO A 812 -60.82 3.14 -6.67
CA PRO A 812 -61.47 2.36 -7.73
C PRO A 812 -61.54 3.05 -9.09
N GLU A 813 -61.15 2.32 -10.13
CA GLU A 813 -61.30 2.69 -11.55
C GLU A 813 -62.37 1.82 -12.24
N SER A 814 -62.65 2.05 -13.53
CA SER A 814 -63.66 1.30 -14.30
C SER A 814 -63.11 0.80 -15.65
N PHE A 815 -63.58 -0.36 -16.11
CA PHE A 815 -63.26 -0.91 -17.43
C PHE A 815 -63.67 0.03 -18.58
N GLY A 816 -62.90 0.00 -19.67
CA GLY A 816 -63.22 0.67 -20.94
C GLY A 816 -64.46 0.12 -21.66
N THR A 817 -64.73 0.64 -22.86
CA THR A 817 -65.88 0.23 -23.68
C THR A 817 -65.50 -0.81 -24.74
N GLY A 818 -65.83 -2.08 -24.50
CA GLY A 818 -65.58 -3.20 -25.41
C GLY A 818 -66.09 -4.53 -24.83
N THR A 819 -66.06 -5.61 -25.61
CA THR A 819 -66.42 -6.97 -25.12
C THR A 819 -65.23 -7.71 -24.51
N ALA A 820 -64.03 -7.45 -25.03
CA ALA A 820 -62.84 -7.33 -24.21
C ALA A 820 -62.60 -5.82 -23.94
N ALA A 821 -62.19 -5.47 -22.72
CA ALA A 821 -61.91 -4.09 -22.32
C ALA A 821 -60.92 -4.04 -21.15
N ASP A 822 -60.05 -3.04 -21.16
CA ASP A 822 -58.98 -2.90 -20.17
C ASP A 822 -59.39 -1.97 -19.01
N ILE A 823 -58.73 -2.15 -17.87
CA ILE A 823 -58.73 -1.21 -16.73
C ILE A 823 -57.28 -0.97 -16.28
N THR A 824 -56.84 0.29 -16.29
CA THR A 824 -55.46 0.67 -15.96
C THR A 824 -55.40 1.38 -14.62
N PHE A 825 -54.60 0.83 -13.70
CA PHE A 825 -54.18 1.45 -12.45
C PHE A 825 -52.81 2.08 -12.64
N SER A 826 -52.58 3.32 -12.18
CA SER A 826 -51.34 4.03 -12.50
C SER A 826 -51.03 5.22 -11.57
N GLY A 827 -49.74 5.51 -11.40
CA GLY A 827 -49.28 6.62 -10.55
C GLY A 827 -49.19 6.26 -9.07
N PHE A 828 -49.27 4.97 -8.74
CA PHE A 828 -48.97 4.44 -7.41
C PHE A 828 -47.47 4.11 -7.26
N THR A 829 -47.09 3.56 -6.12
CA THR A 829 -45.72 3.07 -5.87
C THR A 829 -45.82 1.83 -4.98
N TRP A 830 -45.49 0.66 -5.53
CA TRP A 830 -45.54 -0.62 -4.83
C TRP A 830 -44.18 -1.31 -4.96
N GLU A 831 -43.45 -1.40 -3.85
CA GLU A 831 -42.05 -1.82 -3.75
C GLU A 831 -41.98 -3.32 -3.40
N ILE A 832 -41.24 -4.07 -4.21
CA ILE A 832 -41.02 -5.52 -4.09
C ILE A 832 -39.51 -5.74 -3.88
N PRO A 833 -39.05 -6.07 -2.67
CA PRO A 833 -37.63 -6.27 -2.40
C PRO A 833 -37.00 -7.41 -3.21
N ALA A 834 -35.69 -7.31 -3.45
CA ALA A 834 -34.89 -8.29 -4.16
C ALA A 834 -35.08 -9.72 -3.64
N ALA A 835 -35.15 -10.69 -4.55
CA ALA A 835 -35.35 -12.11 -4.27
C ALA A 835 -36.61 -12.42 -3.43
N SER A 836 -37.67 -11.61 -3.55
CA SER A 836 -38.94 -11.80 -2.84
C SER A 836 -40.15 -11.90 -3.78
N THR A 837 -41.30 -12.33 -3.23
CA THR A 837 -42.54 -12.49 -3.98
C THR A 837 -43.70 -11.86 -3.23
N TYR A 838 -44.38 -10.92 -3.88
CA TYR A 838 -45.56 -10.21 -3.38
C TYR A 838 -46.78 -10.60 -4.21
N ARG A 839 -47.99 -10.31 -3.70
CA ARG A 839 -49.25 -10.65 -4.38
C ARG A 839 -50.15 -9.43 -4.47
N MET A 840 -50.60 -9.10 -5.68
CA MET A 840 -51.68 -8.15 -5.91
C MET A 840 -53.01 -8.90 -5.95
N VAL A 841 -54.10 -8.27 -5.49
CA VAL A 841 -55.47 -8.81 -5.55
C VAL A 841 -56.39 -7.79 -6.19
N VAL A 842 -57.16 -8.23 -7.18
CA VAL A 842 -58.12 -7.41 -7.93
C VAL A 842 -59.49 -7.53 -7.27
N ARG A 843 -60.04 -6.42 -6.80
CA ARG A 843 -61.33 -6.36 -6.10
C ARG A 843 -62.32 -5.52 -6.90
N CYS A 844 -63.46 -6.09 -7.27
CA CYS A 844 -64.45 -5.45 -8.13
C CYS A 844 -65.84 -5.31 -7.49
N ASN A 845 -66.61 -4.37 -8.03
CA ASN A 845 -68.02 -4.19 -7.76
C ASN A 845 -68.82 -4.64 -8.98
N LEU A 846 -69.58 -5.72 -8.84
CA LEU A 846 -70.42 -6.25 -9.90
C LEU A 846 -71.65 -5.36 -10.08
N ALA A 847 -72.00 -5.08 -11.33
CA ALA A 847 -73.18 -4.29 -11.66
C ALA A 847 -74.47 -5.10 -11.41
N ASN A 848 -75.58 -4.40 -11.18
CA ASN A 848 -76.90 -5.03 -11.01
C ASN A 848 -77.72 -5.00 -12.32
N LEU A 849 -77.17 -5.60 -13.39
CA LEU A 849 -77.86 -5.80 -14.67
C LEU A 849 -78.24 -7.27 -14.86
N ALA A 850 -79.13 -7.56 -15.82
CA ALA A 850 -79.49 -8.94 -16.15
C ALA A 850 -78.36 -9.63 -16.91
N VAL A 851 -78.02 -10.84 -16.47
CA VAL A 851 -77.01 -11.69 -17.12
C VAL A 851 -77.62 -12.33 -18.36
N THR A 852 -76.78 -12.79 -19.28
CA THR A 852 -77.22 -13.55 -20.45
C THR A 852 -77.28 -15.04 -20.11
N GLY A 853 -78.23 -15.77 -20.71
CA GLY A 853 -78.37 -17.21 -20.49
C GLY A 853 -78.67 -17.57 -19.02
N ALA A 854 -77.69 -18.17 -18.35
CA ALA A 854 -77.78 -18.62 -16.95
C ALA A 854 -76.78 -17.89 -16.02
N SER A 855 -75.63 -17.49 -16.55
CA SER A 855 -74.59 -16.74 -15.85
C SER A 855 -73.53 -16.27 -16.83
N ASP A 856 -73.11 -15.01 -16.73
CA ASP A 856 -71.96 -14.50 -17.49
C ASP A 856 -70.66 -15.02 -16.86
N SER A 857 -69.66 -15.44 -17.65
CA SER A 857 -68.28 -15.65 -17.16
C SER A 857 -67.46 -14.36 -17.29
N LEU A 858 -66.73 -13.98 -16.23
CA LEU A 858 -65.75 -12.89 -16.21
C LEU A 858 -64.32 -13.43 -16.13
N TYR A 859 -63.49 -13.00 -17.09
CA TYR A 859 -62.07 -13.36 -17.21
C TYR A 859 -61.18 -12.13 -17.04
N PRO A 860 -60.54 -11.95 -15.86
CA PRO A 860 -59.46 -11.00 -15.66
C PRO A 860 -58.10 -11.60 -16.03
N ASP A 861 -57.26 -10.85 -16.74
CA ASP A 861 -55.89 -11.27 -17.09
C ASP A 861 -54.90 -10.09 -17.13
N ILE A 862 -53.61 -10.41 -17.16
CA ILE A 862 -52.49 -9.52 -17.52
C ILE A 862 -51.74 -10.27 -18.62
N ASN A 863 -51.91 -9.84 -19.87
CA ASN A 863 -51.64 -10.66 -21.06
C ASN A 863 -50.34 -10.26 -21.78
N GLU A 864 -49.90 -9.01 -21.64
CA GLU A 864 -48.68 -8.48 -22.25
C GLU A 864 -47.73 -7.89 -21.19
N ASP A 865 -46.45 -7.76 -21.57
CA ASP A 865 -45.43 -6.98 -20.85
C ASP A 865 -45.81 -5.49 -20.74
N ASP A 866 -46.29 -4.90 -21.85
CA ASP A 866 -46.85 -3.54 -21.91
C ASP A 866 -48.03 -3.29 -20.93
N ASP A 867 -48.64 -4.32 -20.33
CA ASP A 867 -49.66 -4.13 -19.28
C ASP A 867 -49.06 -3.64 -17.95
N ILE A 868 -47.75 -3.76 -17.73
CA ILE A 868 -47.09 -3.40 -16.46
C ILE A 868 -46.13 -2.22 -16.68
N THR A 869 -45.91 -1.41 -15.63
CA THR A 869 -44.79 -0.46 -15.62
C THR A 869 -44.02 -0.59 -14.31
N SER A 870 -42.88 -1.27 -14.39
CA SER A 870 -41.96 -1.47 -13.26
C SER A 870 -40.55 -0.95 -13.56
N VAL A 871 -39.85 -0.52 -12.51
CA VAL A 871 -38.46 -0.04 -12.56
C VAL A 871 -37.60 -0.68 -11.48
N ASP A 872 -36.29 -0.74 -11.72
CA ASP A 872 -35.29 -1.19 -10.75
C ASP A 872 -34.95 -0.13 -9.67
N GLY A 873 -33.93 -0.40 -8.87
CA GLY A 873 -33.47 0.49 -7.79
C GLY A 873 -32.73 1.75 -8.25
N ASP A 874 -32.22 1.79 -9.49
CA ASP A 874 -31.54 2.95 -10.09
C ASP A 874 -32.50 3.78 -10.99
N GLY A 875 -33.65 3.20 -11.36
CA GLY A 875 -34.75 3.82 -12.11
C GLY A 875 -34.88 3.36 -13.56
N ASN A 876 -34.19 2.28 -13.96
CA ASN A 876 -34.30 1.70 -15.29
C ASN A 876 -35.61 0.92 -15.43
N SER A 877 -36.23 0.93 -16.62
CA SER A 877 -37.40 0.08 -16.89
C SER A 877 -36.98 -1.39 -16.90
N ILE A 878 -37.78 -2.24 -16.27
CA ILE A 878 -37.65 -3.70 -16.36
C ILE A 878 -38.59 -4.18 -17.47
N VAL A 879 -38.24 -5.29 -18.13
CA VAL A 879 -39.13 -6.07 -18.99
C VAL A 879 -39.49 -7.38 -18.27
N GLU A 880 -40.77 -7.68 -18.14
CA GLU A 880 -41.27 -8.80 -17.33
C GLU A 880 -41.03 -10.17 -18.01
N THR A 881 -39.83 -10.73 -17.85
CA THR A 881 -39.31 -11.89 -18.60
C THR A 881 -40.05 -13.24 -18.43
N THR A 882 -41.15 -13.32 -17.67
CA THR A 882 -42.02 -14.51 -17.64
C THR A 882 -43.45 -14.17 -17.24
N PHE A 883 -44.37 -14.32 -18.19
CA PHE A 883 -45.83 -14.36 -17.94
C PHE A 883 -46.30 -15.81 -17.78
N GLY A 884 -46.55 -16.20 -16.53
CA GLY A 884 -47.21 -17.46 -16.17
C GLY A 884 -48.74 -17.34 -16.06
N ALA A 885 -49.33 -16.29 -16.63
CA ALA A 885 -50.74 -15.92 -16.44
C ALA A 885 -51.62 -16.09 -17.70
N THR A 886 -51.03 -15.96 -18.89
CA THR A 886 -51.69 -15.71 -20.18
C THR A 886 -52.94 -16.57 -20.45
N ILE A 887 -54.10 -15.93 -20.53
CA ILE A 887 -55.25 -16.44 -21.27
C ILE A 887 -54.94 -16.25 -22.76
N SER A 888 -54.20 -17.22 -23.32
CA SER A 888 -53.71 -17.18 -24.71
C SER A 888 -54.77 -16.65 -25.68
N ALA A 889 -54.43 -15.63 -26.47
CA ALA A 889 -55.36 -14.92 -27.34
C ALA A 889 -56.11 -15.82 -28.35
N THR A 890 -55.58 -17.01 -28.64
CA THR A 890 -56.25 -18.09 -29.41
C THR A 890 -57.54 -18.59 -28.78
N ASN A 891 -57.76 -18.32 -27.48
CA ASN A 891 -58.94 -18.76 -26.73
C ASN A 891 -60.09 -17.74 -26.77
N VAL A 892 -59.86 -16.52 -27.31
CA VAL A 892 -60.91 -15.60 -27.74
C VAL A 892 -61.33 -15.98 -29.15
N VAL A 893 -62.60 -16.36 -29.35
CA VAL A 893 -63.10 -16.81 -30.66
C VAL A 893 -63.30 -15.61 -31.60
N ASN A 894 -62.22 -15.15 -32.22
CA ASN A 894 -62.25 -14.04 -33.16
C ASN A 894 -62.83 -14.50 -34.51
N GLU A 895 -64.17 -14.50 -34.64
CA GLU A 895 -64.94 -15.09 -35.76
C GLU A 895 -64.54 -14.66 -37.19
N ASN A 896 -63.64 -13.68 -37.34
CA ASN A 896 -63.17 -13.17 -38.63
C ASN A 896 -61.90 -13.87 -39.15
N ASP A 897 -61.17 -14.65 -38.34
CA ASP A 897 -59.98 -15.37 -38.81
C ASP A 897 -60.09 -16.89 -38.59
N GLY A 898 -59.63 -17.66 -39.58
CA GLY A 898 -60.07 -19.03 -39.84
C GLY A 898 -59.39 -20.14 -39.01
N ASP A 899 -58.86 -19.82 -37.83
CA ASP A 899 -58.21 -20.83 -36.97
C ASP A 899 -59.25 -21.65 -36.17
N THR A 900 -58.89 -22.88 -35.85
CA THR A 900 -59.70 -23.84 -35.08
C THR A 900 -58.85 -24.65 -34.07
N SER A 901 -57.62 -24.21 -33.79
CA SER A 901 -56.68 -24.86 -32.87
C SER A 901 -56.79 -24.30 -31.44
N VAL A 902 -57.68 -24.90 -30.64
CA VAL A 902 -57.74 -24.65 -29.20
C VAL A 902 -56.63 -25.45 -28.51
N ASP A 903 -55.58 -24.78 -28.03
CA ASP A 903 -54.52 -25.43 -27.25
C ASP A 903 -54.87 -25.48 -25.76
N ALA A 904 -54.47 -26.56 -25.09
CA ALA A 904 -55.11 -27.04 -23.86
C ALA A 904 -54.19 -27.03 -22.63
N ALA A 905 -53.53 -25.89 -22.36
CA ALA A 905 -52.68 -25.71 -21.19
C ALA A 905 -52.67 -24.27 -20.66
N GLY A 906 -53.42 -24.00 -19.59
CA GLY A 906 -53.45 -22.72 -18.87
C GLY A 906 -54.47 -22.77 -17.74
N ALA A 907 -54.15 -22.23 -16.56
CA ALA A 907 -55.02 -22.29 -15.38
C ALA A 907 -55.84 -20.99 -15.24
N SER A 908 -56.78 -20.76 -16.15
CA SER A 908 -57.64 -19.58 -16.13
C SER A 908 -58.52 -19.54 -14.86
N ILE A 909 -58.38 -18.48 -14.09
CA ILE A 909 -59.30 -18.14 -12.99
C ILE A 909 -60.38 -17.25 -13.58
N PHE A 910 -61.64 -17.60 -13.33
CA PHE A 910 -62.80 -16.92 -13.90
C PHE A 910 -63.94 -16.87 -12.89
N GLN A 911 -64.74 -15.82 -12.94
CA GLN A 911 -65.82 -15.61 -11.98
C GLN A 911 -67.17 -15.64 -12.69
N LEU A 912 -68.06 -16.53 -12.25
CA LEU A 912 -69.41 -16.64 -12.79
C LEU A 912 -70.32 -15.62 -12.11
N ILE A 913 -71.00 -14.79 -12.89
CA ILE A 913 -71.98 -13.81 -12.43
C ILE A 913 -73.37 -14.37 -12.75
N ALA A 914 -74.16 -14.72 -11.73
CA ALA A 914 -75.51 -15.26 -11.88
C ALA A 914 -76.59 -14.18 -11.67
N ASP A 915 -77.76 -14.36 -12.31
CA ASP A 915 -78.91 -13.44 -12.20
C ASP A 915 -79.47 -13.38 -10.77
N ALA A 916 -79.42 -14.53 -10.09
CA ALA A 916 -79.78 -14.77 -8.71
C ALA A 916 -79.04 -16.03 -8.23
N GLY A 917 -79.01 -16.28 -6.93
CA GLY A 917 -78.63 -17.58 -6.40
C GLY A 917 -79.69 -18.65 -6.68
N THR A 918 -79.50 -19.83 -6.09
CA THR A 918 -80.51 -20.90 -6.15
C THR A 918 -80.93 -21.32 -4.76
N ILE A 919 -82.23 -21.61 -4.59
CA ILE A 919 -82.77 -22.25 -3.39
C ILE A 919 -83.35 -23.61 -3.77
N THR A 920 -82.82 -24.66 -3.17
CA THR A 920 -83.26 -26.04 -3.40
C THR A 920 -84.07 -26.56 -2.22
N THR A 921 -85.18 -27.25 -2.50
CA THR A 921 -86.07 -27.82 -1.49
C THR A 921 -86.03 -29.35 -1.55
N ALA A 922 -85.51 -29.98 -0.50
CA ALA A 922 -85.55 -31.44 -0.33
C ALA A 922 -86.54 -31.83 0.77
N VAL A 923 -87.16 -33.01 0.64
CA VAL A 923 -87.76 -33.69 1.80
C VAL A 923 -86.62 -34.05 2.74
N ASP A 924 -86.69 -33.63 4.00
CA ASP A 924 -85.65 -33.90 4.97
C ASP A 924 -85.65 -35.39 5.38
N GLY A 925 -84.46 -35.96 5.66
CA GLY A 925 -84.29 -37.38 5.97
C GLY A 925 -85.08 -37.86 7.19
N ASP A 926 -85.35 -36.97 8.15
CA ASP A 926 -86.17 -37.28 9.33
C ASP A 926 -87.68 -37.06 9.09
N SER A 927 -88.14 -37.07 7.84
CA SER A 927 -89.56 -37.02 7.48
C SER A 927 -90.25 -38.37 7.72
N PRO A 928 -91.44 -38.41 8.37
CA PRO A 928 -92.20 -39.65 8.53
C PRO A 928 -92.62 -40.25 7.18
N ASN A 929 -92.26 -41.52 6.94
CA ASN A 929 -92.56 -42.22 5.68
C ASN A 929 -94.05 -42.61 5.58
N SER A 930 -94.58 -43.33 6.56
CA SER A 930 -96.02 -43.59 6.72
C SER A 930 -96.35 -44.05 8.15
N THR A 931 -97.56 -43.76 8.61
CA THR A 931 -98.10 -44.24 9.90
C THR A 931 -99.64 -44.17 9.89
N ILE A 932 -100.30 -44.85 10.84
CA ILE A 932 -101.75 -44.74 11.04
C ILE A 932 -102.03 -43.57 11.99
N VAL A 933 -102.64 -42.51 11.47
CA VAL A 933 -103.12 -41.37 12.26
C VAL A 933 -104.56 -41.64 12.71
N LEU A 934 -104.83 -41.50 14.01
CA LEU A 934 -106.18 -41.65 14.58
C LEU A 934 -106.96 -40.33 14.45
N SER A 935 -108.28 -40.43 14.27
CA SER A 935 -109.15 -39.24 14.19
C SER A 935 -109.03 -38.35 15.44
N ASN A 936 -109.07 -37.04 15.25
CA ASN A 936 -108.82 -35.99 16.25
C ASN A 936 -107.37 -35.95 16.83
N SER A 937 -106.38 -36.55 16.17
CA SER A 937 -104.96 -36.33 16.51
C SER A 937 -104.50 -34.93 16.08
N THR A 938 -103.70 -34.25 16.90
CA THR A 938 -103.15 -32.90 16.65
C THR A 938 -101.62 -32.89 16.73
N GLY A 939 -100.96 -31.91 16.10
CA GLY A 939 -99.49 -31.77 16.15
C GLY A 939 -98.72 -32.91 15.45
N VAL A 940 -99.38 -33.64 14.54
CA VAL A 940 -98.76 -34.75 13.81
C VAL A 940 -97.86 -34.22 12.72
N THR A 941 -96.54 -34.44 12.82
CA THR A 941 -95.60 -34.16 11.74
C THR A 941 -95.93 -35.03 10.53
N VAL A 942 -96.31 -34.40 9.42
CA VAL A 942 -96.64 -35.10 8.16
C VAL A 942 -95.46 -35.14 7.17
N SER A 943 -94.62 -34.11 7.17
CA SER A 943 -93.39 -33.99 6.37
C SER A 943 -92.44 -33.01 7.04
N LYS A 944 -91.15 -33.05 6.68
CA LYS A 944 -90.16 -32.00 6.92
C LYS A 944 -89.51 -31.61 5.59
N PHE A 945 -89.12 -30.35 5.45
CA PHE A 945 -88.46 -29.86 4.24
C PHE A 945 -87.19 -29.09 4.61
N LYS A 946 -86.08 -29.44 3.96
CA LYS A 946 -84.82 -28.70 4.05
C LYS A 946 -84.70 -27.78 2.85
N PHE A 947 -84.59 -26.49 3.12
CA PHE A 947 -84.19 -25.47 2.16
C PHE A 947 -82.66 -25.35 2.20
N THR A 948 -82.00 -25.35 1.04
CA THR A 948 -80.56 -25.12 0.92
C THR A 948 -80.32 -24.08 -0.16
N SER A 949 -79.75 -22.93 0.23
CA SER A 949 -79.41 -21.83 -0.67
C SER A 949 -77.94 -21.88 -1.10
N SER A 950 -77.69 -21.53 -2.36
CA SER A 950 -76.36 -21.39 -2.96
C SER A 950 -76.20 -19.99 -3.57
N ASN A 951 -74.99 -19.45 -3.48
CA ASN A 951 -74.52 -18.16 -4.04
C ASN A 951 -75.18 -16.88 -3.45
N GLU A 952 -76.38 -17.00 -2.86
CA GLU A 952 -77.17 -15.92 -2.26
C GLU A 952 -77.89 -16.39 -0.98
N ALA A 953 -78.24 -15.46 -0.09
CA ALA A 953 -79.08 -15.72 1.07
C ALA A 953 -80.54 -15.32 0.79
N PHE A 954 -81.46 -16.30 0.84
CA PHE A 954 -82.87 -16.11 0.50
C PHE A 954 -83.76 -15.84 1.74
N THR A 955 -84.77 -15.00 1.56
CA THR A 955 -85.93 -14.89 2.47
C THR A 955 -87.12 -15.63 1.85
N VAL A 956 -87.93 -16.33 2.65
CA VAL A 956 -89.04 -17.18 2.16
C VAL A 956 -90.37 -16.57 2.58
N ASP A 957 -90.78 -15.46 1.96
CA ASP A 957 -91.97 -14.69 2.36
C ASP A 957 -93.28 -15.52 2.39
N ARG A 958 -93.39 -16.56 1.56
CA ARG A 958 -94.60 -17.37 1.38
C ARG A 958 -94.25 -18.83 1.11
N LEU A 959 -95.00 -19.76 1.72
CA LEU A 959 -94.88 -21.20 1.46
C LEU A 959 -96.26 -21.85 1.28
N ALA A 960 -96.50 -22.43 0.11
CA ALA A 960 -97.69 -23.21 -0.17
C ALA A 960 -97.46 -24.70 0.13
N VAL A 961 -98.41 -25.32 0.84
CA VAL A 961 -98.46 -26.77 1.12
C VAL A 961 -99.74 -27.37 0.56
N SER A 962 -99.66 -28.57 -0.01
CA SER A 962 -100.79 -29.22 -0.67
C SER A 962 -101.03 -30.65 -0.20
N ASN A 963 -102.31 -31.02 -0.10
CA ASN A 963 -102.79 -32.35 0.24
C ASN A 963 -103.00 -33.15 -1.06
N THR A 964 -101.99 -33.88 -1.48
CA THR A 964 -101.99 -34.64 -2.74
C THR A 964 -102.99 -35.80 -2.80
N SER A 965 -103.66 -36.14 -1.69
CA SER A 965 -104.72 -37.16 -1.66
C SER A 965 -106.06 -36.70 -2.24
N GLY A 966 -106.24 -35.39 -2.48
CA GLY A 966 -107.39 -34.83 -3.19
C GLY A 966 -108.65 -34.60 -2.34
N SER A 967 -108.62 -34.82 -1.02
CA SER A 967 -109.72 -34.49 -0.11
C SER A 967 -109.26 -33.94 1.24
N ASP A 968 -109.66 -32.71 1.56
CA ASP A 968 -109.40 -32.03 2.84
C ASP A 968 -110.21 -32.56 4.03
N VAL A 969 -111.24 -33.39 3.79
CA VAL A 969 -112.24 -33.79 4.81
C VAL A 969 -111.62 -34.52 6.03
N ALA A 970 -110.38 -35.01 5.90
CA ALA A 970 -109.64 -35.67 6.98
C ALA A 970 -108.66 -34.76 7.75
N VAL A 971 -108.46 -33.50 7.34
CA VAL A 971 -107.45 -32.58 7.91
C VAL A 971 -108.11 -31.27 8.36
N SER A 972 -108.17 -31.02 9.67
CA SER A 972 -108.82 -29.81 10.21
C SER A 972 -108.01 -28.54 10.02
N SER A 973 -106.68 -28.65 10.02
CA SER A 973 -105.72 -27.53 10.02
C SER A 973 -104.31 -28.06 9.76
N VAL A 974 -103.41 -27.20 9.31
CA VAL A 974 -101.99 -27.52 9.08
C VAL A 974 -101.11 -26.50 9.81
N GLU A 975 -99.99 -26.95 10.36
CA GLU A 975 -99.00 -26.09 11.02
C GLU A 975 -97.65 -26.19 10.31
N LEU A 976 -96.98 -25.04 10.14
CA LEU A 976 -95.60 -24.93 9.68
C LEU A 976 -94.73 -24.50 10.87
N HIS A 977 -93.79 -25.35 11.25
CA HIS A 977 -92.80 -25.08 12.29
C HIS A 977 -91.46 -24.79 11.60
N TYR A 978 -90.85 -23.64 11.86
CA TYR A 978 -89.65 -23.15 11.18
C TYR A 978 -88.79 -22.29 12.12
N LYS A 979 -87.60 -21.84 11.66
CA LYS A 979 -86.77 -20.87 12.37
C LYS A 979 -86.65 -19.57 11.60
N ASN A 980 -86.76 -18.43 12.29
CA ASN A 980 -86.54 -17.11 11.69
C ASN A 980 -85.03 -16.80 11.53
N GLN A 981 -84.71 -15.64 10.94
CA GLN A 981 -83.34 -15.15 10.73
C GLN A 981 -82.50 -15.07 12.03
N ALA A 982 -83.13 -14.90 13.20
CA ALA A 982 -82.47 -14.89 14.50
C ALA A 982 -82.26 -16.29 15.12
N GLY A 983 -82.65 -17.36 14.42
CA GLY A 983 -82.56 -18.74 14.88
C GLY A 983 -83.66 -19.17 15.86
N GLU A 984 -84.65 -18.30 16.12
CA GLU A 984 -85.79 -18.58 17.01
C GLU A 984 -86.82 -19.46 16.30
N ASP A 985 -87.33 -20.48 17.00
CA ASP A 985 -88.42 -21.32 16.52
C ASP A 985 -89.74 -20.53 16.46
N LYS A 986 -90.46 -20.68 15.34
CA LYS A 986 -91.75 -20.05 15.03
C LYS A 986 -92.74 -21.09 14.52
N VAL A 987 -94.02 -20.81 14.72
CA VAL A 987 -95.13 -21.65 14.24
C VAL A 987 -96.15 -20.77 13.54
N ALA A 988 -96.54 -21.15 12.33
CA ALA A 988 -97.68 -20.59 11.60
C ALA A 988 -98.75 -21.67 11.43
N THR A 989 -100.04 -21.29 11.50
CA THR A 989 -101.17 -22.23 11.44
C THR A 989 -102.14 -21.82 10.33
N GLY A 990 -102.68 -22.81 9.62
CA GLY A 990 -103.55 -22.61 8.46
C GLY A 990 -104.65 -23.66 8.31
N PHE A 991 -105.51 -23.45 7.32
CA PHE A 991 -106.68 -24.28 7.04
C PHE A 991 -106.72 -24.59 5.54
N LEU A 992 -106.67 -25.86 5.16
CA LEU A 992 -106.68 -26.25 3.74
C LEU A 992 -107.99 -25.82 3.07
N THR A 993 -107.88 -25.27 1.86
CA THR A 993 -109.01 -24.94 1.01
C THR A 993 -108.75 -25.49 -0.39
N SER A 994 -109.55 -26.47 -0.81
CA SER A 994 -109.40 -27.14 -2.12
C SER A 994 -108.02 -27.80 -2.29
N ASN A 995 -107.57 -28.50 -1.25
CA ASN A 995 -106.33 -29.25 -1.14
C ASN A 995 -105.03 -28.43 -1.05
N VAL A 996 -105.10 -27.11 -0.80
CA VAL A 996 -103.93 -26.23 -0.64
C VAL A 996 -104.13 -25.25 0.51
N TYR A 997 -103.04 -24.89 1.21
CA TYR A 997 -102.95 -23.68 2.03
C TYR A 997 -101.61 -22.97 1.78
N THR A 998 -101.60 -21.63 1.87
CA THR A 998 -100.39 -20.82 1.73
C THR A 998 -100.14 -20.05 3.02
N PHE A 999 -98.99 -20.31 3.64
CA PHE A 999 -98.44 -19.48 4.71
C PHE A 999 -97.79 -18.24 4.11
N GLU A 1000 -97.90 -17.08 4.80
CA GLU A 1000 -97.39 -15.78 4.34
C GLU A 1000 -96.81 -15.01 5.53
N GLY A 1001 -95.70 -14.28 5.32
CA GLY A 1001 -95.00 -13.53 6.37
C GLY A 1001 -94.20 -14.43 7.32
N LEU A 1002 -93.33 -15.28 6.77
CA LEU A 1002 -92.43 -16.19 7.48
C LEU A 1002 -91.05 -15.54 7.74
#